data_AF-A0A961P635-F1
#
_entry.id   AF-A0A961P635-F1
#
_cell.length_a   1.000
_cell.length_b   1.000
_cell.length_c   1.000
_cell.angle_alpha   90.00
_cell.angle_beta   90.00
_cell.angle_gamma   90.00
#
_symmetry.space_group_name_H-M   'P 1'
#
loop_
_entity.id
_entity.type
_entity.pdbx_description
1 polymer ?
#
loop_
_entity_poly.entity_id
_entity_poly.type
_entity_poly.pdbx_seq_one_letter_code
_entity_poly.pdbx_strand_id
1 'polypeptide(L)'
;MCDVCADVRPFAQSCDFEFSLSQEITEGVDAANGIGTTYTMQPGDTWNGLIDSGGDRDWIAVELIEGHVYELNVKGAPSGVGTLTDPITAIYDLNGIYLDTDDDGGYGAEAQLTWTATYSGTHYVMGRGYSAATGTYQLTLVDTSAPVIEEPYSGTVDQMATYLTNGYWSDTGSSAHRFNTAVSNQIAVDLDGLTEAGKQLARWAMEAWEAVADLEFIEDPGNAKISFDDAASGASANASWTGAYTNSATVNVATGWISSYGDEIGSYTFQTYMHEIGHALGLGHQGDYNGGATYGTDNTFIEDSWQLSVMSYFDQNENTAISASKAHTVTAQLVDIVAIQALYGAAGAGSLSDGDTVYGVGHTLGASWLGQMWDAINGTGPTSVFDFGRIAFTVWDRGGRDVIDFSNESAAQTVDLRAEAISSVGGSSNNMLIARDTVIEEFRAGSGNDHVQGNSADNVLIGNGGTDTLIGDAGDDILQGGAGGDTLNGGEGIDTADYSNASAGVRVDMLNASTNWGDAAGDILIGIENLTGTQVRDVLRGDNDGNEFHGLNGRDVMDGKAGADRLFGENGFDKLTGSAGDDLLRGGGGNDQLFGGNHDDRLFGDNGSDTLNGQAGNDILVGGSGVDTFIYTEGKDEIVDFGNDLLRIDDAVWGGAAKTAAEVLDFADMLGNHAVFNFGGGNTLTLRNFSDIAGLESVLTIF
;
A
#
# COMPACT_ATOMS: atom_id res chain seq x y z
N MET A 1 37.09 3.72 -16.10
CA MET A 1 37.02 3.99 -14.65
C MET A 1 35.65 3.63 -14.09
N CYS A 2 34.59 3.58 -14.91
CA CYS A 2 33.22 3.18 -14.51
C CYS A 2 33.09 1.76 -13.92
N ASP A 3 33.70 0.73 -14.49
CA ASP A 3 33.48 -0.66 -14.01
C ASP A 3 34.06 -0.94 -12.61
N VAL A 4 35.10 -0.21 -12.19
CA VAL A 4 35.70 -0.39 -10.85
C VAL A 4 34.94 0.40 -9.78
N CYS A 5 34.31 1.52 -10.12
CA CYS A 5 33.48 2.26 -9.17
C CYS A 5 32.17 1.53 -8.87
N ALA A 6 31.52 0.95 -9.89
CA ALA A 6 30.27 0.19 -9.71
C ALA A 6 30.43 -1.04 -8.79
N ASP A 7 31.60 -1.69 -8.80
CA ASP A 7 31.90 -2.85 -7.93
C ASP A 7 32.26 -2.46 -6.48
N VAL A 8 32.61 -1.19 -6.22
CA VAL A 8 33.16 -0.74 -4.92
C VAL A 8 32.22 0.25 -4.21
N ARG A 9 31.41 1.01 -4.95
CA ARG A 9 30.40 1.95 -4.44
C ARG A 9 29.15 1.95 -5.34
N PRO A 10 28.35 0.87 -5.33
CA PRO A 10 27.19 0.74 -6.22
C PRO A 10 26.08 1.78 -5.97
N PHE A 11 26.14 2.50 -4.86
CA PHE A 11 25.16 3.51 -4.46
C PHE A 11 25.64 4.97 -4.61
N ALA A 12 26.87 5.16 -5.12
CA ALA A 12 27.46 6.49 -5.30
C ALA A 12 27.09 7.08 -6.68
N GLN A 13 26.43 8.25 -6.68
CA GLN A 13 26.02 8.99 -7.87
C GLN A 13 27.22 9.36 -8.76
N SER A 14 28.41 9.52 -8.18
CA SER A 14 29.68 9.77 -8.90
C SER A 14 30.09 8.69 -9.91
N CYS A 15 29.37 7.56 -9.98
CA CYS A 15 29.49 6.58 -11.06
C CYS A 15 28.85 7.04 -12.38
N ASP A 16 27.89 7.98 -12.33
CA ASP A 16 27.31 8.70 -13.46
C ASP A 16 27.64 10.21 -13.31
N PHE A 17 28.68 10.68 -13.99
CA PHE A 17 29.06 12.09 -13.94
C PHE A 17 27.97 12.99 -14.57
N GLU A 18 27.15 13.65 -13.75
CA GLU A 18 26.45 14.88 -14.13
C GLU A 18 27.30 16.11 -13.77
N PHE A 19 27.55 16.97 -14.75
CA PHE A 19 28.32 18.20 -14.61
C PHE A 19 27.54 19.24 -13.81
N SER A 20 28.18 19.90 -12.83
CA SER A 20 27.74 21.20 -12.34
C SER A 20 27.57 22.15 -13.52
N LEU A 21 26.52 22.98 -13.56
CA LEU A 21 26.25 23.98 -14.59
C LEU A 21 27.53 24.76 -15.00
N SER A 22 28.16 24.36 -16.11
CA SER A 22 29.34 24.99 -16.70
C SER A 22 28.91 26.03 -17.75
N GLN A 23 29.46 27.24 -17.71
CA GLN A 23 29.26 28.23 -18.78
C GLN A 23 30.43 28.24 -19.78
N GLU A 24 30.12 28.40 -21.07
CA GLU A 24 31.11 28.77 -22.08
C GLU A 24 31.16 30.29 -22.21
N ILE A 25 32.29 30.89 -21.84
CA ILE A 25 32.54 32.32 -21.91
C ILE A 25 33.47 32.55 -23.11
N THR A 26 33.04 33.35 -24.08
CA THR A 26 33.86 33.68 -25.25
C THR A 26 34.30 35.12 -25.18
N GLU A 27 35.59 35.35 -25.45
CA GLU A 27 36.15 36.68 -25.54
C GLU A 27 35.50 37.48 -26.69
N GLY A 28 34.96 38.67 -26.35
CA GLY A 28 34.38 39.60 -27.32
C GLY A 28 35.26 40.82 -27.59
N VAL A 29 35.70 41.48 -26.51
CA VAL A 29 36.72 42.54 -26.50
C VAL A 29 37.97 41.97 -25.84
N ASP A 30 39.15 42.33 -26.33
CA ASP A 30 40.46 41.96 -25.79
C ASP A 30 40.53 42.04 -24.26
N ALA A 31 40.88 40.92 -23.62
CA ALA A 31 41.01 40.82 -22.18
C ALA A 31 42.24 41.60 -21.70
N ALA A 32 42.03 42.51 -20.74
CA ALA A 32 43.09 43.41 -20.33
C ALA A 32 44.28 42.66 -19.69
N ASN A 33 45.50 43.10 -20.03
CA ASN A 33 46.74 42.60 -19.45
C ASN A 33 46.97 43.12 -18.02
N GLY A 34 46.25 42.53 -17.05
CA GLY A 34 46.37 42.80 -15.62
C GLY A 34 45.01 42.88 -14.91
N ILE A 35 45.03 43.29 -13.63
CA ILE A 35 43.86 43.35 -12.73
C ILE A 35 42.71 44.26 -13.18
N GLY A 36 42.87 44.99 -14.29
CA GLY A 36 41.83 45.82 -14.89
C GLY A 36 40.88 45.06 -15.82
N THR A 37 41.04 43.74 -15.96
CA THR A 37 40.14 42.91 -16.78
C THR A 37 38.70 42.99 -16.29
N THR A 38 37.76 42.95 -17.24
CA THR A 38 36.32 42.90 -16.95
C THR A 38 35.77 41.48 -17.02
N TYR A 39 36.59 40.50 -17.40
CA TYR A 39 36.17 39.11 -17.50
C TYR A 39 36.32 38.39 -16.17
N THR A 40 35.31 37.61 -15.84
CA THR A 40 35.24 36.77 -14.65
C THR A 40 34.82 35.37 -15.06
N MET A 41 35.38 34.34 -14.43
CA MET A 41 34.88 32.97 -14.54
C MET A 41 34.90 32.28 -13.17
N GLN A 42 34.14 31.21 -13.01
CA GLN A 42 34.15 30.37 -11.82
C GLN A 42 34.82 29.01 -12.12
N PRO A 43 35.32 28.27 -11.11
CA PRO A 43 35.69 26.87 -11.29
C PRO A 43 34.52 26.07 -11.90
N GLY A 44 34.78 25.30 -12.95
CA GLY A 44 33.78 24.59 -13.76
C GLY A 44 33.43 25.28 -15.09
N ASP A 45 33.69 26.58 -15.24
CA ASP A 45 33.47 27.30 -16.50
C ASP A 45 34.58 27.02 -17.53
N THR A 46 34.25 27.28 -18.79
CA THR A 46 35.18 27.20 -19.93
C THR A 46 35.31 28.57 -20.60
N TRP A 47 36.53 29.10 -20.67
CA TRP A 47 36.88 30.34 -21.36
C TRP A 47 37.43 30.05 -22.76
N ASN A 48 36.92 30.72 -23.78
CA ASN A 48 37.40 30.67 -25.16
C ASN A 48 38.00 32.03 -25.53
N GLY A 49 39.34 32.11 -25.57
CA GLY A 49 40.10 33.34 -25.81
C GLY A 49 40.82 33.38 -27.16
N LEU A 50 41.32 34.56 -27.52
CA LEU A 50 42.06 34.85 -28.73
C LEU A 50 43.27 35.73 -28.40
N ILE A 51 44.47 35.17 -28.51
CA ILE A 51 45.71 35.95 -28.46
C ILE A 51 45.88 36.67 -29.79
N ASP A 52 45.69 37.99 -29.79
CA ASP A 52 45.55 38.79 -31.02
C ASP A 52 46.89 39.25 -31.61
N SER A 53 47.93 39.32 -30.78
CA SER A 53 49.24 39.84 -31.12
C SER A 53 50.35 39.27 -30.22
N GLY A 54 51.60 39.29 -30.71
CA GLY A 54 52.73 38.76 -29.94
C GLY A 54 52.96 39.56 -28.66
N GLY A 55 52.84 38.92 -27.50
CA GLY A 55 52.99 39.54 -26.17
C GLY A 55 51.67 39.91 -25.49
N ASP A 56 50.55 39.65 -26.16
CA ASP A 56 49.20 39.71 -25.59
C ASP A 56 49.02 38.68 -24.45
N ARG A 57 48.26 39.07 -23.44
CA ARG A 57 48.02 38.31 -22.20
C ARG A 57 46.63 38.61 -21.68
N ASP A 58 45.78 37.61 -21.75
CA ASP A 58 44.38 37.71 -21.33
C ASP A 58 44.28 37.35 -19.86
N TRP A 59 43.83 38.28 -19.04
CA TRP A 59 43.58 38.00 -17.62
C TRP A 59 42.09 37.79 -17.38
N ILE A 60 41.76 36.78 -16.60
CA ILE A 60 40.39 36.48 -16.18
C ILE A 60 40.37 36.42 -14.65
N ALA A 61 39.47 37.17 -14.03
CA ALA A 61 39.28 37.15 -12.58
C ALA A 61 38.51 35.88 -12.17
N VAL A 62 38.95 35.24 -11.09
CA VAL A 62 38.34 34.03 -10.53
C VAL A 62 38.23 34.15 -9.01
N GLU A 63 37.18 33.60 -8.41
CA GLU A 63 37.03 33.52 -6.96
C GLU A 63 37.43 32.11 -6.49
N LEU A 64 38.43 32.03 -5.60
CA LEU A 64 38.99 30.76 -5.11
C LEU A 64 38.81 30.64 -3.59
N ILE A 65 38.87 29.42 -3.06
CA ILE A 65 38.71 29.09 -1.64
C ILE A 65 40.04 28.65 -1.05
N GLU A 66 40.44 29.17 0.11
CA GLU A 66 41.65 28.77 0.83
C GLU A 66 41.70 27.26 1.08
N GLY A 67 42.84 26.64 0.81
CA GLY A 67 43.08 25.21 1.00
C GLY A 67 42.62 24.33 -0.16
N HIS A 68 41.82 24.86 -1.09
CA HIS A 68 41.37 24.11 -2.26
C HIS A 68 42.48 23.95 -3.31
N VAL A 69 42.47 22.83 -4.03
CA VAL A 69 43.41 22.49 -5.12
C VAL A 69 42.70 22.68 -6.45
N TYR A 70 43.24 23.55 -7.29
CA TYR A 70 42.70 23.88 -8.60
C TYR A 70 43.59 23.36 -9.71
N GLU A 71 42.99 22.83 -10.78
CA GLU A 71 43.67 22.50 -12.02
C GLU A 71 43.25 23.48 -13.12
N LEU A 72 44.22 24.22 -13.64
CA LEU A 72 44.08 25.19 -14.71
C LEU A 72 44.69 24.62 -15.99
N ASN A 73 43.87 24.42 -17.01
CA ASN A 73 44.31 23.90 -18.30
C ASN A 73 44.14 24.97 -19.37
N VAL A 74 45.15 25.18 -20.22
CA VAL A 74 45.07 26.06 -21.39
C VAL A 74 45.42 25.27 -22.64
N LYS A 75 44.40 25.00 -23.45
CA LYS A 75 44.46 24.14 -24.63
C LYS A 75 44.42 24.94 -25.93
N GLY A 76 45.13 24.46 -26.94
CA GLY A 76 45.29 25.15 -28.21
C GLY A 76 45.31 24.19 -29.41
N ALA A 77 46.22 24.42 -30.35
CA ALA A 77 46.38 23.60 -31.54
C ALA A 77 46.78 22.13 -31.27
N PRO A 78 47.62 21.80 -30.26
CA PRO A 78 48.03 20.41 -30.02
C PRO A 78 46.86 19.45 -29.76
N SER A 79 45.87 19.85 -28.96
CA SER A 79 44.64 19.08 -28.70
C SER A 79 43.53 19.31 -29.74
N GLY A 80 43.73 20.26 -30.66
CA GLY A 80 42.74 20.63 -31.69
C GLY A 80 41.60 21.50 -31.18
N VAL A 81 41.69 22.01 -29.94
CA VAL A 81 40.66 22.85 -29.29
C VAL A 81 40.78 24.33 -29.70
N GLY A 82 41.95 24.74 -30.20
CA GLY A 82 42.20 26.10 -30.69
C GLY A 82 43.24 26.16 -31.81
N THR A 83 43.71 27.36 -32.14
CA THR A 83 44.76 27.58 -33.14
C THR A 83 46.08 28.06 -32.52
N LEU A 84 46.09 28.41 -31.23
CA LEU A 84 47.30 28.82 -30.52
C LEU A 84 48.25 27.61 -30.37
N THR A 85 49.45 27.72 -30.91
CA THR A 85 50.35 26.55 -31.05
C THR A 85 51.10 26.16 -29.78
N ASP A 86 51.22 27.10 -28.84
CA ASP A 86 52.05 26.97 -27.64
C ASP A 86 51.48 27.92 -26.55
N PRO A 87 50.36 27.54 -25.91
CA PRO A 87 49.76 28.31 -24.82
C PRO A 87 50.56 28.22 -23.51
N ILE A 88 50.61 29.32 -22.78
CA ILE A 88 51.17 29.43 -21.43
C ILE A 88 50.09 29.91 -20.48
N THR A 89 50.08 29.39 -19.26
CA THR A 89 49.20 29.87 -18.19
C THR A 89 49.94 30.35 -16.95
N ALA A 90 49.32 31.25 -16.21
CA ALA A 90 49.82 31.70 -14.91
C ALA A 90 48.67 32.12 -13.99
N ILE A 91 48.94 32.08 -12.69
CA ILE A 91 48.04 32.56 -11.65
C ILE A 91 48.67 33.71 -10.86
N TYR A 92 47.84 34.67 -10.47
CA TYR A 92 48.21 35.91 -9.79
C TYR A 92 47.25 36.19 -8.61
N ASP A 93 47.75 36.90 -7.60
CA ASP A 93 46.95 37.33 -6.45
C ASP A 93 46.04 38.54 -6.76
N LEU A 94 45.23 38.96 -5.78
CA LEU A 94 44.31 40.10 -5.87
C LEU A 94 45.01 41.41 -6.32
N ASN A 95 46.30 41.57 -6.04
CA ASN A 95 47.08 42.76 -6.38
C ASN A 95 47.84 42.61 -7.71
N GLY A 96 47.67 41.49 -8.42
CA GLY A 96 48.37 41.17 -9.66
C GLY A 96 49.82 40.71 -9.44
N ILE A 97 50.17 40.25 -8.23
CA ILE A 97 51.47 39.66 -7.95
C ILE A 97 51.47 38.22 -8.44
N TYR A 98 52.54 37.86 -9.14
CA TYR A 98 52.76 36.53 -9.69
C TYR A 98 52.81 35.46 -8.59
N LEU A 99 52.06 34.38 -8.77
CA LEU A 99 52.02 33.23 -7.86
C LEU A 99 52.66 32.00 -8.49
N ASP A 100 52.20 31.58 -9.67
CA ASP A 100 52.72 30.39 -10.35
C ASP A 100 52.46 30.40 -11.88
N THR A 101 53.13 29.52 -12.65
CA THR A 101 52.98 29.40 -14.13
C THR A 101 53.24 27.99 -14.62
N ASP A 102 52.70 27.69 -15.80
CA ASP A 102 53.05 26.51 -16.58
C ASP A 102 53.01 26.82 -18.09
N ASP A 103 53.86 26.17 -18.89
CA ASP A 103 53.84 26.26 -20.37
C ASP A 103 53.60 24.91 -21.07
N ASP A 104 54.32 23.86 -20.69
CA ASP A 104 54.31 22.56 -21.34
C ASP A 104 53.87 21.41 -20.40
N GLY A 105 53.12 21.72 -19.34
CA GLY A 105 52.67 20.74 -18.35
C GLY A 105 51.57 19.79 -18.86
N GLY A 106 50.88 20.16 -19.94
CA GLY A 106 49.75 19.45 -20.54
C GLY A 106 50.10 18.60 -21.78
N TYR A 107 49.11 18.38 -22.65
CA TYR A 107 49.28 17.54 -23.84
C TYR A 107 50.02 18.30 -24.96
N GLY A 108 51.23 17.85 -25.28
CA GLY A 108 52.04 18.48 -26.33
C GLY A 108 52.78 19.70 -25.80
N ALA A 109 52.46 20.88 -26.33
CA ALA A 109 52.98 22.17 -25.87
C ALA A 109 51.86 23.00 -25.19
N GLU A 110 50.95 22.30 -24.49
CA GLU A 110 49.82 22.93 -23.81
C GLU A 110 50.12 23.08 -22.33
N ALA A 111 49.56 24.11 -21.69
CA ALA A 111 49.79 24.37 -20.27
C ALA A 111 48.76 23.65 -19.39
N GLN A 112 49.23 23.04 -18.31
CA GLN A 112 48.44 22.46 -17.23
C GLN A 112 49.10 22.78 -15.89
N LEU A 113 48.45 23.62 -15.09
CA LEU A 113 48.93 24.04 -13.77
C LEU A 113 48.00 23.48 -12.69
N THR A 114 48.56 22.72 -11.75
CA THR A 114 47.88 22.35 -10.50
C THR A 114 48.38 23.25 -9.37
N TRP A 115 47.48 23.94 -8.68
CA TRP A 115 47.84 24.93 -7.66
C TRP A 115 46.89 24.91 -6.47
N THR A 116 47.42 25.10 -5.26
CA THR A 116 46.63 25.15 -4.01
C THR A 116 46.45 26.59 -3.56
N ALA A 117 45.20 27.02 -3.36
CA ALA A 117 44.89 28.36 -2.91
C ALA A 117 45.32 28.61 -1.46
N THR A 118 46.07 29.68 -1.25
CA THR A 118 46.59 30.05 0.10
C THR A 118 45.71 31.06 0.83
N TYR A 119 44.66 31.56 0.19
CA TYR A 119 43.65 32.43 0.80
C TYR A 119 42.35 32.37 -0.02
N SER A 120 41.20 32.68 0.60
CA SER A 120 39.91 32.79 -0.09
C SER A 120 39.73 34.19 -0.68
N GLY A 121 39.26 34.28 -1.92
CA GLY A 121 38.92 35.52 -2.60
C GLY A 121 39.44 35.59 -4.03
N THR A 122 39.43 36.81 -4.60
CA THR A 122 39.79 37.02 -6.01
C THR A 122 41.26 36.68 -6.28
N HIS A 123 41.45 35.93 -7.35
CA HIS A 123 42.71 35.67 -8.04
C HIS A 123 42.54 35.98 -9.53
N TYR A 124 43.63 35.99 -10.28
CA TYR A 124 43.59 36.12 -11.73
C TYR A 124 44.33 34.97 -12.39
N VAL A 125 43.68 34.33 -13.36
CA VAL A 125 44.30 33.36 -14.27
C VAL A 125 44.60 34.03 -15.60
N MET A 126 45.63 33.57 -16.28
CA MET A 126 46.12 34.20 -17.50
C MET A 126 46.35 33.19 -18.62
N GLY A 127 45.93 33.54 -19.83
CA GLY A 127 46.27 32.83 -21.07
C GLY A 127 47.17 33.69 -21.96
N ARG A 128 48.21 33.11 -22.55
CA ARG A 128 49.06 33.75 -23.58
C ARG A 128 49.72 32.76 -24.50
N GLY A 129 50.26 33.22 -25.63
CA GLY A 129 51.17 32.43 -26.47
C GLY A 129 52.63 32.52 -26.04
N TYR A 130 53.40 31.46 -26.26
CA TYR A 130 54.85 31.50 -26.15
C TYR A 130 55.46 32.40 -27.24
N SER A 131 56.38 33.27 -26.85
CA SER A 131 57.04 34.24 -27.74
C SER A 131 56.06 35.14 -28.50
N ALA A 132 55.92 34.96 -29.82
CA ALA A 132 55.02 35.72 -30.68
C ALA A 132 53.88 34.86 -31.24
N ALA A 133 53.62 33.69 -30.64
CA ALA A 133 52.50 32.83 -31.02
C ALA A 133 51.17 33.55 -30.77
N THR A 134 50.27 33.46 -31.74
CA THR A 134 48.91 34.01 -31.69
C THR A 134 47.93 32.94 -32.13
N GLY A 135 46.66 33.11 -31.77
CA GLY A 135 45.61 32.14 -32.08
C GLY A 135 44.60 31.99 -30.95
N THR A 136 43.56 31.21 -31.24
CA THR A 136 42.51 30.89 -30.28
C THR A 136 42.96 29.80 -29.32
N TYR A 137 42.48 29.86 -28.08
CA TYR A 137 42.73 28.86 -27.06
C TYR A 137 41.50 28.70 -26.17
N GLN A 138 41.49 27.62 -25.40
CA GLN A 138 40.48 27.38 -24.38
C GLN A 138 41.16 27.25 -23.02
N LEU A 139 40.64 27.95 -22.01
CA LEU A 139 41.09 27.87 -20.63
C LEU A 139 39.97 27.29 -19.77
N THR A 140 40.28 26.25 -18.99
CA THR A 140 39.36 25.66 -18.02
C THR A 140 40.00 25.67 -16.64
N LEU A 141 39.21 26.00 -15.62
CA LEU A 141 39.63 25.96 -14.23
C LEU A 141 38.73 24.97 -13.49
N VAL A 142 39.30 23.94 -12.86
CA VAL A 142 38.55 22.90 -12.14
C VAL A 142 38.99 22.88 -10.69
N ASP A 143 38.03 22.93 -9.76
CA ASP A 143 38.31 22.66 -8.34
C ASP A 143 38.38 21.15 -8.12
N THR A 144 39.58 20.61 -7.93
CA THR A 144 39.83 19.18 -7.72
C THR A 144 39.68 18.76 -6.25
N SER A 145 39.37 19.71 -5.37
CA SER A 145 39.18 19.49 -3.94
C SER A 145 37.75 19.73 -3.46
N ALA A 146 36.87 20.21 -4.35
CA ALA A 146 35.45 20.27 -4.06
C ALA A 146 34.95 18.84 -3.79
N PRO A 147 34.38 18.55 -2.59
CA PRO A 147 33.67 17.30 -2.40
C PRO A 147 32.58 17.22 -3.47
N VAL A 148 32.44 16.07 -4.11
CA VAL A 148 31.21 15.77 -4.86
C VAL A 148 30.12 15.77 -3.80
N ILE A 149 29.29 16.81 -3.77
CA ILE A 149 28.04 16.76 -3.03
C ILE A 149 27.18 15.82 -3.87
N GLU A 150 27.12 14.55 -3.46
CA GLU A 150 26.11 13.64 -3.99
C GLU A 150 24.79 14.07 -3.36
N GLU A 151 24.00 14.83 -4.11
CA GLU A 151 22.65 15.16 -3.68
C GLU A 151 21.88 13.84 -3.46
N PRO A 152 21.12 13.71 -2.36
CA PRO A 152 20.35 12.49 -2.11
C PRO A 152 19.40 12.22 -3.28
N TYR A 153 19.26 10.94 -3.65
CA TYR A 153 18.39 10.52 -4.75
C TYR A 153 17.23 9.65 -4.26
N SER A 154 16.23 9.44 -5.11
CA SER A 154 15.08 8.59 -4.79
C SER A 154 15.44 7.11 -4.84
N GLY A 155 15.28 6.41 -3.71
CA GLY A 155 15.55 4.99 -3.57
C GLY A 155 14.28 4.15 -3.61
N THR A 156 14.30 3.04 -4.35
CA THR A 156 13.29 1.98 -4.17
C THR A 156 13.46 1.29 -2.81
N VAL A 157 12.40 0.67 -2.30
CA VAL A 157 12.44 -0.12 -1.05
C VAL A 157 13.59 -1.13 -1.07
N ASP A 158 13.81 -1.83 -2.20
CA ASP A 158 14.88 -2.82 -2.35
C ASP A 158 16.28 -2.18 -2.30
N GLN A 159 16.47 -1.01 -2.90
CA GLN A 159 17.75 -0.30 -2.87
C GLN A 159 18.06 0.18 -1.45
N MET A 160 17.08 0.78 -0.77
CA MET A 160 17.24 1.23 0.61
C MET A 160 17.49 0.04 1.57
N ALA A 161 16.79 -1.08 1.38
CA ALA A 161 16.98 -2.29 2.20
C ALA A 161 18.38 -2.89 1.97
N THR A 162 18.82 -2.96 0.72
CA THR A 162 20.19 -3.40 0.38
C THR A 162 21.24 -2.45 0.95
N TYR A 163 20.94 -1.15 1.01
CA TYR A 163 21.84 -0.18 1.62
C TYR A 163 22.01 -0.42 3.12
N LEU A 164 20.92 -0.73 3.86
CA LEU A 164 21.01 -1.13 5.27
C LEU A 164 21.90 -2.35 5.47
N THR A 165 21.82 -3.37 4.61
CA THR A 165 22.58 -4.62 4.80
C THR A 165 23.98 -4.59 4.22
N ASN A 166 24.26 -3.73 3.24
CA ASN A 166 25.52 -3.74 2.48
C ASN A 166 26.12 -2.35 2.27
N GLY A 167 25.30 -1.37 1.87
CA GLY A 167 25.75 -0.03 1.49
C GLY A 167 26.47 0.68 2.64
N TYR A 168 25.77 0.89 3.75
CA TYR A 168 26.31 1.51 4.96
C TYR A 168 27.62 0.88 5.43
N TRP A 169 27.67 -0.45 5.48
CA TRP A 169 28.89 -1.16 5.90
C TRP A 169 30.04 -0.92 4.93
N SER A 170 29.77 -0.86 3.64
CA SER A 170 30.79 -0.59 2.62
C SER A 170 31.33 0.83 2.74
N ASP A 171 30.45 1.81 2.95
CA ASP A 171 30.82 3.23 3.07
C ASP A 171 31.66 3.48 4.33
N THR A 172 31.32 2.82 5.44
CA THR A 172 32.09 2.84 6.69
C THR A 172 33.36 1.97 6.67
N GLY A 173 33.73 1.40 5.51
CA GLY A 173 34.95 0.60 5.33
C GLY A 173 34.90 -0.80 5.98
N SER A 174 33.70 -1.27 6.27
CA SER A 174 33.37 -2.56 6.88
C SER A 174 32.75 -3.52 5.87
N SER A 175 32.42 -4.73 6.30
CA SER A 175 31.70 -5.71 5.48
C SER A 175 30.39 -6.07 6.16
N ALA A 176 29.36 -6.32 5.35
CA ALA A 176 28.06 -6.80 5.80
C ALA A 176 28.21 -8.00 6.75
N HIS A 177 27.41 -8.02 7.80
CA HIS A 177 27.47 -9.07 8.81
C HIS A 177 26.07 -9.48 9.29
N ARG A 178 25.96 -10.70 9.83
CA ARG A 178 24.73 -11.24 10.43
C ARG A 178 25.04 -12.38 11.40
N PHE A 179 24.14 -12.73 12.29
CA PHE A 179 24.27 -13.98 13.04
C PHE A 179 24.07 -15.20 12.13
N ASN A 180 24.74 -16.31 12.46
CA ASN A 180 24.56 -17.55 11.71
C ASN A 180 23.34 -18.32 12.23
N THR A 181 22.21 -18.19 11.55
CA THR A 181 20.95 -18.87 11.91
C THR A 181 20.72 -20.19 11.17
N ALA A 182 21.69 -20.69 10.41
CA ALA A 182 21.51 -21.87 9.55
C ALA A 182 21.19 -23.19 10.31
N VAL A 183 21.46 -23.24 11.62
CA VAL A 183 21.17 -24.41 12.48
C VAL A 183 20.03 -24.14 13.46
N SER A 184 19.89 -22.90 13.89
CA SER A 184 18.87 -22.43 14.82
C SER A 184 18.65 -20.94 14.57
N ASN A 185 17.40 -20.50 14.58
CA ASN A 185 17.02 -19.08 14.55
C ASN A 185 17.21 -18.40 15.92
N GLN A 186 17.63 -19.15 16.95
CA GLN A 186 17.79 -18.63 18.31
C GLN A 186 19.05 -17.79 18.51
N ILE A 187 18.90 -16.60 19.10
CA ILE A 187 19.98 -15.71 19.54
C ILE A 187 19.92 -15.54 21.06
N ALA A 188 20.93 -16.05 21.76
CA ALA A 188 21.02 -15.86 23.21
C ALA A 188 21.35 -14.42 23.57
N VAL A 189 20.67 -13.87 24.58
CA VAL A 189 20.88 -12.51 25.08
C VAL A 189 21.17 -12.47 26.58
N ASP A 190 21.92 -11.46 27.00
CA ASP A 190 22.16 -11.12 28.39
C ASP A 190 21.57 -9.72 28.67
N LEU A 191 20.56 -9.67 29.54
CA LEU A 191 19.89 -8.43 29.95
C LEU A 191 20.29 -7.98 31.36
N ASP A 192 21.23 -8.66 32.04
CA ASP A 192 21.56 -8.40 33.44
C ASP A 192 22.17 -7.01 33.68
N GLY A 193 22.73 -6.39 32.63
CA GLY A 193 23.26 -5.03 32.65
C GLY A 193 22.19 -3.92 32.61
N LEU A 194 20.91 -4.25 32.41
CA LEU A 194 19.82 -3.28 32.31
C LEU A 194 19.05 -3.12 33.62
N THR A 195 18.53 -1.91 33.86
CA THR A 195 17.41 -1.67 34.77
C THR A 195 16.16 -2.46 34.36
N GLU A 196 15.23 -2.71 35.29
CA GLU A 196 14.00 -3.48 34.98
C GLU A 196 13.14 -2.85 33.88
N ALA A 197 13.06 -1.51 33.84
CA ALA A 197 12.39 -0.79 32.75
C ALA A 197 13.13 -1.01 31.41
N GLY A 198 14.47 -0.91 31.40
CA GLY A 198 15.29 -1.21 30.23
C GLY A 198 15.11 -2.65 29.73
N LYS A 199 15.05 -3.64 30.63
CA LYS A 199 14.78 -5.04 30.27
C LYS A 199 13.44 -5.19 29.56
N GLN A 200 12.41 -4.51 30.04
CA GLN A 200 11.08 -4.61 29.42
C GLN A 200 11.06 -3.99 28.02
N LEU A 201 11.67 -2.80 27.85
CA LEU A 201 11.81 -2.16 26.53
C LEU A 201 12.60 -3.03 25.56
N ALA A 202 13.72 -3.61 26.01
CA ALA A 202 14.53 -4.52 25.19
C ALA A 202 13.74 -5.76 24.76
N ARG A 203 12.93 -6.36 25.65
CA ARG A 203 12.06 -7.50 25.33
C ARG A 203 11.04 -7.14 24.26
N TRP A 204 10.29 -6.04 24.43
CA TRP A 204 9.34 -5.59 23.42
C TRP A 204 10.00 -5.28 22.08
N ALA A 205 11.20 -4.70 22.08
CA ALA A 205 11.93 -4.40 20.85
C ALA A 205 12.45 -5.68 20.16
N MET A 206 12.85 -6.70 20.94
CA MET A 206 13.18 -8.03 20.41
C MET A 206 11.95 -8.70 19.82
N GLU A 207 10.79 -8.70 20.51
CA GLU A 207 9.53 -9.23 19.98
C GLU A 207 9.15 -8.57 18.64
N ALA A 208 9.39 -7.26 18.50
CA ALA A 208 9.13 -6.53 17.26
C ALA A 208 9.98 -7.00 16.07
N TRP A 209 11.21 -7.47 16.30
CA TRP A 209 12.04 -8.08 15.28
C TRP A 209 11.65 -9.53 14.99
N GLU A 210 11.31 -10.31 16.02
CA GLU A 210 10.82 -11.70 15.88
C GLU A 210 9.52 -11.78 15.09
N ALA A 211 8.67 -10.76 15.20
CA ALA A 211 7.40 -10.73 14.50
C ALA A 211 7.55 -10.64 12.98
N VAL A 212 8.70 -10.19 12.45
CA VAL A 212 8.90 -9.98 11.01
C VAL A 212 10.04 -10.82 10.42
N ALA A 213 10.93 -11.38 11.26
CA ALA A 213 12.08 -12.17 10.83
C ALA A 213 12.09 -13.57 11.47
N ASP A 214 12.69 -14.55 10.81
CA ASP A 214 12.92 -15.89 11.38
C ASP A 214 14.04 -15.84 12.44
N LEU A 215 13.68 -15.30 13.62
CA LEU A 215 14.53 -15.08 14.78
C LEU A 215 13.77 -15.44 16.05
N GLU A 216 14.50 -15.91 17.07
CA GLU A 216 13.98 -16.10 18.44
C GLU A 216 15.07 -15.67 19.45
N PHE A 217 14.81 -14.63 20.24
CA PHE A 217 15.70 -14.20 21.30
C PHE A 217 15.45 -15.01 22.57
N ILE A 218 16.50 -15.59 23.11
CA ILE A 218 16.43 -16.40 24.34
C ILE A 218 17.28 -15.76 25.43
N GLU A 219 16.69 -15.51 26.60
CA GLU A 219 17.44 -15.02 27.77
C GLU A 219 18.33 -16.15 28.34
N ASP A 220 19.58 -16.19 27.91
CA ASP A 220 20.61 -17.14 28.38
C ASP A 220 21.94 -16.40 28.56
N PRO A 221 22.13 -15.68 29.69
CA PRO A 221 23.32 -14.88 29.93
C PRO A 221 24.61 -15.70 29.94
N GLY A 222 24.53 -17.01 30.18
CA GLY A 222 25.68 -17.91 30.14
C GLY A 222 26.25 -18.14 28.74
N ASN A 223 25.44 -17.95 27.69
CA ASN A 223 25.82 -18.21 26.29
C ASN A 223 25.51 -17.01 25.37
N ALA A 224 25.26 -15.83 25.94
CA ALA A 224 24.79 -14.66 25.21
C ALA A 224 25.68 -14.30 24.02
N LYS A 225 25.01 -14.02 22.90
CA LYS A 225 25.54 -13.44 21.68
C LYS A 225 25.36 -11.94 21.64
N ILE A 226 24.33 -11.43 22.28
CA ILE A 226 24.10 -9.99 22.46
C ILE A 226 24.06 -9.70 23.97
N SER A 227 24.91 -8.80 24.42
CA SER A 227 24.90 -8.31 25.81
C SER A 227 24.31 -6.90 25.86
N PHE A 228 23.37 -6.66 26.78
CA PHE A 228 22.76 -5.34 26.95
C PHE A 228 23.26 -4.66 28.23
N ASP A 229 23.51 -3.35 28.15
CA ASP A 229 23.98 -2.51 29.26
C ASP A 229 23.31 -1.13 29.22
N ASP A 230 23.28 -0.41 30.33
CA ASP A 230 22.80 0.97 30.44
C ASP A 230 23.78 1.90 31.19
N ALA A 231 25.00 1.42 31.44
CA ALA A 231 26.03 2.13 32.17
C ALA A 231 26.79 3.17 31.35
N ALA A 232 26.91 3.00 30.03
CA ALA A 232 27.61 3.94 29.16
C ALA A 232 26.68 5.07 28.71
N SER A 233 27.24 6.26 28.49
CA SER A 233 26.47 7.41 28.00
C SER A 233 26.01 7.23 26.56
N GLY A 234 24.81 7.71 26.23
CA GLY A 234 24.27 7.63 24.88
C GLY A 234 23.58 6.30 24.60
N ALA A 235 23.25 6.08 23.33
CA ALA A 235 22.81 4.81 22.80
C ALA A 235 23.82 4.36 21.74
N SER A 236 24.13 3.07 21.70
CA SER A 236 25.05 2.50 20.72
C SER A 236 25.00 0.98 20.69
N ALA A 237 25.20 0.43 19.50
CA ALA A 237 25.46 -0.98 19.29
C ALA A 237 26.85 -1.19 18.68
N ASN A 238 27.55 -2.22 19.15
CA ASN A 238 28.85 -2.62 18.63
C ASN A 238 28.87 -4.12 18.41
N ALA A 239 29.15 -4.55 17.18
CA ALA A 239 29.29 -5.96 16.84
C ALA A 239 30.75 -6.32 16.55
N SER A 240 31.10 -7.59 16.77
CA SER A 240 32.34 -8.19 16.27
C SER A 240 31.99 -9.39 15.39
N TRP A 241 32.62 -9.51 14.24
CA TRP A 241 32.31 -10.56 13.27
C TRP A 241 33.56 -11.10 12.58
N THR A 242 33.41 -12.24 11.93
CA THR A 242 34.46 -12.86 11.11
C THR A 242 33.87 -13.32 9.80
N GLY A 243 34.39 -12.80 8.68
CA GLY A 243 33.73 -12.95 7.39
C GLY A 243 32.37 -12.24 7.43
N ALA A 244 31.30 -12.95 7.11
CA ALA A 244 29.93 -12.40 7.18
C ALA A 244 29.21 -12.71 8.50
N TYR A 245 29.86 -13.34 9.48
CA TYR A 245 29.17 -13.89 10.66
C TYR A 245 29.53 -13.15 11.96
N THR A 246 28.52 -12.58 12.60
CA THR A 246 28.60 -11.97 13.93
C THR A 246 28.95 -13.01 14.98
N ASN A 247 30.03 -12.75 15.72
CA ASN A 247 30.50 -13.55 16.84
C ASN A 247 29.82 -13.15 18.15
N SER A 248 29.70 -11.84 18.36
CA SER A 248 29.05 -11.20 19.51
C SER A 248 28.69 -9.75 19.20
N ALA A 249 27.70 -9.20 19.90
CA ALA A 249 27.35 -7.78 19.88
C ALA A 249 27.06 -7.25 21.30
N THR A 250 27.17 -5.95 21.48
CA THR A 250 26.81 -5.24 22.70
C THR A 250 25.89 -4.09 22.36
N VAL A 251 24.74 -3.99 23.03
CA VAL A 251 23.77 -2.90 22.91
C VAL A 251 23.78 -2.10 24.20
N ASN A 252 23.95 -0.79 24.11
CA ASN A 252 23.85 0.11 25.25
C ASN A 252 22.77 1.16 25.03
N VAL A 253 21.87 1.33 26.00
CA VAL A 253 20.92 2.45 26.03
C VAL A 253 20.93 3.04 27.43
N ALA A 254 21.56 4.21 27.61
CA ALA A 254 21.80 4.77 28.94
C ALA A 254 20.50 5.01 29.72
N THR A 255 20.53 4.83 31.04
CA THR A 255 19.38 5.12 31.94
C THR A 255 18.81 6.55 31.81
N GLY A 256 19.62 7.51 31.34
CA GLY A 256 19.19 8.87 31.03
C GLY A 256 18.13 8.96 29.94
N TRP A 257 18.14 8.04 28.96
CA TRP A 257 17.14 7.97 27.89
C TRP A 257 15.75 7.69 28.46
N ILE A 258 15.62 6.68 29.32
CA ILE A 258 14.36 6.36 30.01
C ILE A 258 13.82 7.60 30.72
N SER A 259 14.66 8.29 31.50
CA SER A 259 14.23 9.48 32.24
C SER A 259 13.86 10.68 31.36
N SER A 260 14.34 10.73 30.12
CA SER A 260 14.16 11.86 29.20
C SER A 260 13.06 11.62 28.17
N TYR A 261 12.82 10.36 27.80
CA TYR A 261 12.03 9.98 26.64
C TYR A 261 10.93 8.96 26.93
N GLY A 262 10.87 8.39 28.14
CA GLY A 262 9.84 7.44 28.57
C GLY A 262 10.33 5.99 28.64
N ASP A 263 9.55 5.15 29.32
CA ASP A 263 9.71 3.69 29.43
C ASP A 263 8.52 2.89 28.89
N GLU A 264 7.64 3.54 28.15
CA GLU A 264 6.45 2.97 27.54
C GLU A 264 6.68 2.60 26.07
N ILE A 265 5.81 1.75 25.51
CA ILE A 265 5.67 1.58 24.06
C ILE A 265 5.28 2.93 23.46
N GLY A 266 5.83 3.27 22.29
CA GLY A 266 5.65 4.57 21.65
C GLY A 266 6.68 5.63 22.10
N SER A 267 7.44 5.37 23.17
CA SER A 267 8.53 6.26 23.59
C SER A 267 9.70 6.25 22.59
N TYR A 268 10.47 7.33 22.57
CA TYR A 268 11.71 7.37 21.77
C TYR A 268 12.78 6.41 22.33
N THR A 269 12.72 6.07 23.63
CA THR A 269 13.57 5.02 24.21
C THR A 269 13.26 3.65 23.60
N PHE A 270 11.97 3.31 23.43
CA PHE A 270 11.55 2.06 22.78
C PHE A 270 12.08 1.98 21.35
N GLN A 271 11.86 3.04 20.55
CA GLN A 271 12.39 3.16 19.20
C GLN A 271 13.92 3.01 19.15
N THR A 272 14.62 3.55 20.16
CA THR A 272 16.08 3.43 20.29
C THR A 272 16.52 1.99 20.53
N TYR A 273 15.82 1.22 21.39
CA TYR A 273 16.12 -0.21 21.53
C TYR A 273 15.92 -0.96 20.21
N MET A 274 14.84 -0.67 19.47
CA MET A 274 14.63 -1.28 18.15
C MET A 274 15.79 -0.97 17.19
N HIS A 275 16.21 0.29 17.13
CA HIS A 275 17.33 0.77 16.31
C HIS A 275 18.65 0.07 16.65
N GLU A 276 19.05 0.07 17.93
CA GLU A 276 20.33 -0.52 18.35
C GLU A 276 20.35 -2.05 18.21
N ILE A 277 19.20 -2.71 18.39
CA ILE A 277 19.08 -4.15 18.10
C ILE A 277 19.23 -4.38 16.58
N GLY A 278 18.67 -3.52 15.73
CA GLY A 278 18.87 -3.56 14.28
C GLY A 278 20.35 -3.56 13.89
N HIS A 279 21.14 -2.68 14.51
CA HIS A 279 22.60 -2.68 14.35
C HIS A 279 23.27 -3.96 14.82
N ALA A 280 22.90 -4.48 16.00
CA ALA A 280 23.44 -5.75 16.49
C ALA A 280 23.14 -6.91 15.53
N LEU A 281 21.98 -6.88 14.87
CA LEU A 281 21.55 -7.84 13.86
C LEU A 281 22.20 -7.63 12.48
N GLY A 282 22.86 -6.49 12.23
CA GLY A 282 23.62 -6.24 10.99
C GLY A 282 23.00 -5.22 10.04
N LEU A 283 22.03 -4.43 10.49
CA LEU A 283 21.53 -3.28 9.75
C LEU A 283 22.41 -2.06 9.99
N GLY A 284 22.67 -1.29 8.94
CA GLY A 284 23.32 0.02 8.99
C GLY A 284 22.34 1.16 9.09
N HIS A 285 22.79 2.39 8.84
CA HIS A 285 21.92 3.55 8.61
C HIS A 285 21.58 3.72 7.12
N GLN A 286 20.66 4.63 6.80
CA GLN A 286 20.29 5.03 5.43
C GLN A 286 21.20 6.13 4.83
N GLY A 287 22.36 6.34 5.46
CA GLY A 287 23.47 7.13 4.93
C GLY A 287 24.73 6.90 5.75
N ASP A 288 25.88 7.38 5.27
CA ASP A 288 27.18 7.29 5.97
C ASP A 288 27.30 8.32 7.10
N TYR A 289 26.35 8.28 8.03
CA TYR A 289 26.33 9.11 9.24
C TYR A 289 26.41 8.25 10.50
N ASN A 290 26.91 8.86 11.58
CA ASN A 290 26.98 8.22 12.89
C ASN A 290 27.06 9.28 14.00
N GLY A 291 26.21 9.17 15.03
CA GLY A 291 26.18 10.07 16.19
C GLY A 291 25.55 11.45 15.94
N GLY A 292 25.48 11.91 14.70
CA GLY A 292 24.71 13.07 14.26
C GLY A 292 24.63 13.13 12.74
N ALA A 293 23.56 13.73 12.22
CA ALA A 293 23.30 13.84 10.79
C ALA A 293 22.47 15.10 10.48
N THR A 294 22.61 15.64 9.27
CA THR A 294 21.84 16.75 8.72
C THR A 294 21.11 16.28 7.46
N TYR A 295 19.78 16.36 7.46
CA TYR A 295 18.97 15.98 6.32
C TYR A 295 19.25 16.89 5.12
N GLY A 296 19.30 16.31 3.92
CA GLY A 296 19.73 16.95 2.68
C GLY A 296 21.25 17.04 2.50
N THR A 297 22.03 16.50 3.44
CA THR A 297 23.50 16.50 3.36
C THR A 297 24.07 15.11 3.63
N ASP A 298 23.62 14.46 4.70
CA ASP A 298 24.21 13.20 5.15
C ASP A 298 23.39 11.97 4.72
N ASN A 299 22.11 12.12 4.36
CA ASN A 299 21.29 11.03 3.86
C ASN A 299 21.70 10.62 2.44
N THR A 300 21.69 9.31 2.16
CA THR A 300 21.89 8.80 0.79
C THR A 300 20.61 8.88 -0.04
N PHE A 301 19.46 8.58 0.58
CA PHE A 301 18.15 8.58 -0.08
C PHE A 301 17.27 9.73 0.40
N ILE A 302 16.49 10.32 -0.50
CA ILE A 302 15.55 11.39 -0.10
C ILE A 302 14.47 10.87 0.86
N GLU A 303 14.14 9.58 0.79
CA GLU A 303 13.14 8.93 1.63
C GLU A 303 13.66 8.50 3.02
N ASP A 304 14.94 8.72 3.31
CA ASP A 304 15.57 8.41 4.60
C ASP A 304 14.84 9.09 5.77
N SER A 305 13.97 8.33 6.43
CA SER A 305 13.11 8.82 7.50
C SER A 305 12.61 7.69 8.39
N TRP A 306 12.17 8.03 9.60
CA TRP A 306 11.46 7.12 10.51
C TRP A 306 10.17 6.53 9.93
N GLN A 307 9.61 7.09 8.86
CA GLN A 307 8.43 6.51 8.20
C GLN A 307 8.77 5.19 7.49
N LEU A 308 9.97 5.08 6.91
CA LEU A 308 10.36 3.92 6.13
C LEU A 308 11.39 3.03 6.82
N SER A 309 12.18 3.58 7.75
CA SER A 309 13.20 2.82 8.48
C SER A 309 13.43 3.37 9.90
N VAL A 310 13.35 2.48 10.89
CA VAL A 310 13.77 2.76 12.28
C VAL A 310 15.26 3.07 12.37
N MET A 311 16.04 2.67 11.35
CA MET A 311 17.48 2.95 11.26
C MET A 311 17.82 4.37 10.80
N SER A 312 16.81 5.17 10.42
CA SER A 312 17.01 6.57 10.06
C SER A 312 17.26 7.46 11.28
N TYR A 313 18.08 8.49 11.11
CA TYR A 313 18.21 9.56 12.11
C TYR A 313 17.14 10.66 11.98
N PHE A 314 16.43 10.70 10.84
CA PHE A 314 15.58 11.82 10.50
C PHE A 314 14.12 11.52 10.81
N ASP A 315 13.53 12.31 11.69
CA ASP A 315 12.10 12.28 11.90
C ASP A 315 11.33 12.94 10.74
N GLN A 316 10.02 12.75 10.69
CA GLN A 316 9.19 13.26 9.58
C GLN A 316 9.09 14.80 9.52
N ASN A 317 9.58 15.54 10.52
CA ASN A 317 9.75 17.00 10.43
C ASN A 317 11.12 17.39 9.86
N GLU A 318 12.15 16.56 10.05
CA GLU A 318 13.49 16.79 9.52
C GLU A 318 13.57 16.39 8.04
N ASN A 319 13.02 15.23 7.69
CA ASN A 319 12.84 14.82 6.30
C ASN A 319 11.65 15.57 5.68
N THR A 320 11.95 16.58 4.87
CA THR A 320 10.93 17.41 4.20
C THR A 320 10.50 16.90 2.81
N ALA A 321 11.10 15.81 2.32
CA ALA A 321 10.70 15.21 1.05
C ALA A 321 9.44 14.35 1.18
N ILE A 322 9.16 13.83 2.38
CA ILE A 322 7.93 13.09 2.68
C ILE A 322 6.88 13.98 3.34
N SER A 323 5.60 13.67 3.10
CA SER A 323 4.48 14.37 3.74
C SER A 323 3.84 13.47 4.80
N ALA A 324 4.47 13.35 5.96
CA ALA A 324 4.00 12.49 7.05
C ALA A 324 3.96 13.24 8.38
N SER A 325 3.08 12.81 9.28
CA SER A 325 3.04 13.35 10.65
C SER A 325 4.24 12.83 11.42
N LYS A 326 4.91 13.69 12.22
CA LYS A 326 5.93 13.20 13.17
C LYS A 326 5.32 12.17 14.12
N ALA A 327 5.91 10.98 14.12
CA ALA A 327 5.46 9.85 14.90
C ALA A 327 6.64 8.94 15.25
N HIS A 328 6.61 8.33 16.45
CA HIS A 328 7.60 7.32 16.82
C HIS A 328 7.21 5.96 16.23
N THR A 329 8.20 5.17 15.86
CA THR A 329 7.97 3.85 15.30
C THR A 329 7.67 2.84 16.40
N VAL A 330 6.59 2.05 16.25
CA VAL A 330 6.24 0.97 17.20
C VAL A 330 6.44 -0.43 16.64
N THR A 331 6.85 -0.53 15.37
CA THR A 331 7.24 -1.76 14.67
C THR A 331 8.50 -1.51 13.85
N ALA A 332 9.12 -2.58 13.33
CA ALA A 332 10.02 -2.43 12.19
C ALA A 332 9.24 -1.79 11.04
N GLN A 333 9.87 -0.88 10.29
CA GLN A 333 9.23 -0.21 9.16
C GLN A 333 9.51 -0.96 7.86
N LEU A 334 8.80 -0.59 6.78
CA LEU A 334 8.82 -1.30 5.50
C LEU A 334 10.22 -1.69 5.00
N VAL A 335 11.18 -0.76 5.03
CA VAL A 335 12.55 -1.02 4.54
C VAL A 335 13.32 -1.91 5.52
N ASP A 336 13.09 -1.74 6.82
CA ASP A 336 13.72 -2.58 7.84
C ASP A 336 13.27 -4.03 7.69
N ILE A 337 11.99 -4.26 7.40
CA ILE A 337 11.40 -5.59 7.20
C ILE A 337 12.06 -6.28 6.00
N VAL A 338 12.15 -5.61 4.85
CA VAL A 338 12.80 -6.18 3.67
C VAL A 338 14.29 -6.48 3.96
N ALA A 339 14.99 -5.58 4.63
CA ALA A 339 16.40 -5.75 4.97
C ALA A 339 16.65 -6.91 5.93
N ILE A 340 15.86 -7.00 7.02
CA ILE A 340 16.06 -8.04 8.02
C ILE A 340 15.67 -9.42 7.49
N GLN A 341 14.62 -9.50 6.66
CA GLN A 341 14.23 -10.74 5.99
C GLN A 341 15.27 -11.18 4.95
N ALA A 342 15.99 -10.26 4.32
CA ALA A 342 17.12 -10.62 3.46
C ALA A 342 18.30 -11.24 4.26
N LEU A 343 18.48 -10.86 5.53
CA LEU A 343 19.51 -11.43 6.39
C LEU A 343 19.10 -12.78 6.99
N TYR A 344 17.85 -12.91 7.44
CA TYR A 344 17.39 -14.00 8.31
C TYR A 344 16.22 -14.82 7.77
N GLY A 345 15.51 -14.35 6.75
CA GLY A 345 14.23 -14.90 6.29
C GLY A 345 13.04 -14.26 7.01
N ALA A 346 11.85 -14.35 6.40
CA ALA A 346 10.59 -13.92 6.98
C ALA A 346 10.16 -14.83 8.14
N ALA A 347 9.43 -14.29 9.12
CA ALA A 347 9.01 -15.05 10.29
C ALA A 347 8.21 -16.31 9.89
N GLY A 348 8.50 -17.41 10.58
CA GLY A 348 8.00 -18.74 10.29
C GLY A 348 6.64 -19.07 10.92
N ALA A 349 6.22 -20.32 10.80
CA ALA A 349 5.01 -20.81 11.49
C ALA A 349 5.14 -20.65 13.02
N GLY A 350 4.08 -20.20 13.68
CA GLY A 350 4.06 -19.83 15.08
C GLY A 350 4.53 -18.40 15.37
N SER A 351 4.79 -17.57 14.35
CA SER A 351 4.98 -16.13 14.51
C SER A 351 3.73 -15.45 15.05
N LEU A 352 3.86 -14.19 15.46
CA LEU A 352 2.78 -13.40 16.05
C LEU A 352 1.52 -13.33 15.14
N SER A 353 1.75 -13.26 13.83
CA SER A 353 0.75 -13.16 12.77
C SER A 353 0.68 -14.44 11.91
N ASP A 354 0.76 -15.63 12.51
CA ASP A 354 0.54 -16.90 11.79
C ASP A 354 -0.93 -17.35 11.93
N GLY A 355 -1.70 -17.20 10.85
CA GLY A 355 -3.15 -17.45 10.80
C GLY A 355 -3.98 -16.19 10.98
N ASP A 356 -5.31 -16.35 11.13
CA ASP A 356 -6.26 -15.22 11.21
C ASP A 356 -5.90 -14.23 12.32
N THR A 357 -5.50 -13.02 11.92
CA THR A 357 -5.01 -11.98 12.81
C THR A 357 -5.93 -10.76 12.82
N VAL A 358 -6.25 -10.25 14.01
CA VAL A 358 -6.96 -8.97 14.17
C VAL A 358 -5.98 -7.95 14.75
N TYR A 359 -5.86 -6.81 14.08
CA TYR A 359 -5.15 -5.61 14.53
C TYR A 359 -6.18 -4.55 14.96
N GLY A 360 -5.90 -3.78 16.02
CA GLY A 360 -6.82 -2.76 16.50
C GLY A 360 -7.87 -3.28 17.49
N VAL A 361 -9.14 -2.94 17.30
CA VAL A 361 -10.25 -3.32 18.19
C VAL A 361 -10.44 -4.84 18.20
N GLY A 362 -10.40 -5.45 19.38
CA GLY A 362 -10.59 -6.90 19.51
C GLY A 362 -9.43 -7.75 19.00
N HIS A 363 -8.22 -7.18 18.95
CA HIS A 363 -7.01 -7.83 18.43
C HIS A 363 -6.77 -9.27 18.95
N THR A 364 -6.11 -10.10 18.14
CA THR A 364 -5.75 -11.49 18.49
C THR A 364 -4.27 -11.67 18.85
N LEU A 365 -3.51 -10.58 18.89
CA LEU A 365 -2.04 -10.53 19.10
C LEU A 365 -1.54 -10.94 20.50
N GLY A 366 -2.41 -11.51 21.34
CA GLY A 366 -2.07 -11.99 22.68
C GLY A 366 -1.41 -10.93 23.58
N ALA A 367 -0.45 -11.36 24.39
CA ALA A 367 0.28 -10.50 25.33
C ALA A 367 1.56 -9.89 24.75
N SER A 368 1.74 -9.94 23.42
CA SER A 368 2.86 -9.28 22.73
C SER A 368 2.90 -7.77 23.00
N TRP A 369 4.01 -7.11 22.68
CA TRP A 369 4.09 -5.65 22.76
C TRP A 369 2.96 -4.97 21.96
N LEU A 370 2.65 -5.45 20.76
CA LEU A 370 1.62 -4.87 19.91
C LEU A 370 0.21 -5.13 20.48
N GLY A 371 -0.01 -6.31 21.06
CA GLY A 371 -1.24 -6.62 21.81
C GLY A 371 -1.43 -5.70 23.02
N GLN A 372 -0.38 -5.50 23.83
CA GLN A 372 -0.42 -4.59 24.98
C GLN A 372 -0.68 -3.13 24.56
N MET A 373 -0.13 -2.70 23.42
CA MET A 373 -0.39 -1.39 22.83
C MET A 373 -1.87 -1.23 22.47
N TRP A 374 -2.44 -2.18 21.72
CA TRP A 374 -3.85 -2.12 21.34
C TRP A 374 -4.78 -2.20 22.55
N ASP A 375 -4.46 -3.04 23.52
CA ASP A 375 -5.17 -3.09 24.79
C ASP A 375 -5.20 -1.72 25.51
N ALA A 376 -4.08 -0.99 25.51
CA ALA A 376 -4.00 0.34 26.10
C ALA A 376 -4.80 1.38 25.29
N ILE A 377 -4.69 1.37 23.96
CA ILE A 377 -5.41 2.27 23.04
C ILE A 377 -6.93 2.07 23.15
N ASN A 378 -7.37 0.81 23.20
CA ASN A 378 -8.78 0.44 23.28
C ASN A 378 -9.36 0.55 24.70
N GLY A 379 -8.54 0.88 25.71
CA GLY A 379 -8.95 1.01 27.10
C GLY A 379 -9.29 -0.33 27.79
N THR A 380 -8.80 -1.46 27.25
CA THR A 380 -8.96 -2.81 27.81
C THR A 380 -7.77 -3.27 28.64
N GLY A 381 -6.62 -2.60 28.52
CA GLY A 381 -5.40 -2.89 29.29
C GLY A 381 -4.85 -1.70 30.08
N PRO A 382 -3.67 -1.87 30.71
CA PRO A 382 -3.05 -0.84 31.53
C PRO A 382 -2.54 0.32 30.67
N THR A 383 -3.01 1.54 30.92
CA THR A 383 -2.56 2.73 30.19
C THR A 383 -1.10 3.12 30.48
N SER A 384 -0.42 2.46 31.42
CA SER A 384 0.98 2.75 31.76
C SER A 384 1.98 2.06 30.82
N VAL A 385 1.52 1.22 29.88
CA VAL A 385 2.41 0.51 28.95
C VAL A 385 2.61 1.26 27.63
N PHE A 386 1.81 2.29 27.37
CA PHE A 386 1.81 3.05 26.12
C PHE A 386 1.78 4.55 26.40
N ASP A 387 2.54 5.35 25.65
CA ASP A 387 2.70 6.78 25.89
C ASP A 387 1.56 7.66 25.32
N PHE A 388 0.68 7.08 24.48
CA PHE A 388 -0.39 7.77 23.74
C PHE A 388 0.12 8.89 22.80
N GLY A 389 1.38 8.78 22.37
CA GLY A 389 1.96 9.59 21.31
C GLY A 389 1.45 9.19 19.92
N ARG A 390 1.84 9.96 18.90
CA ARG A 390 1.61 9.55 17.50
C ARG A 390 2.55 8.41 17.16
N ILE A 391 2.02 7.37 16.52
CA ILE A 391 2.76 6.17 16.15
C ILE A 391 2.83 5.99 14.64
N ALA A 392 3.97 5.50 14.17
CA ALA A 392 4.18 4.97 12.84
C ALA A 392 4.38 3.45 12.93
N PHE A 393 3.72 2.70 12.07
CA PHE A 393 3.80 1.25 12.09
C PHE A 393 3.63 0.67 10.68
N THR A 394 4.25 -0.48 10.46
CA THR A 394 4.08 -1.30 9.27
C THR A 394 3.47 -2.63 9.68
N VAL A 395 2.36 -3.00 9.06
CA VAL A 395 1.71 -4.29 9.25
C VAL A 395 2.43 -5.32 8.39
N TRP A 396 2.99 -6.34 9.03
CA TRP A 396 3.44 -7.55 8.36
C TRP A 396 2.62 -8.73 8.90
N ASP A 397 1.99 -9.43 7.98
CA ASP A 397 1.27 -10.67 8.23
C ASP A 397 1.80 -11.77 7.30
N ARG A 398 1.85 -13.00 7.83
CA ARG A 398 2.31 -14.19 7.12
C ARG A 398 1.19 -14.82 6.29
N GLY A 399 -0.06 -14.63 6.71
CA GLY A 399 -1.25 -15.11 6.06
C GLY A 399 -2.26 -15.71 7.04
N GLY A 400 -3.50 -15.75 6.58
CA GLY A 400 -4.67 -16.01 7.40
C GLY A 400 -5.84 -15.33 6.70
N ARG A 401 -6.92 -15.09 7.44
CA ARG A 401 -7.86 -14.03 7.10
C ARG A 401 -7.74 -12.92 8.13
N ASP A 402 -7.18 -11.81 7.71
CA ASP A 402 -6.68 -10.77 8.59
C ASP A 402 -7.55 -9.53 8.56
N VAL A 403 -7.69 -8.90 9.72
CA VAL A 403 -8.59 -7.77 9.97
C VAL A 403 -7.80 -6.61 10.56
N ILE A 404 -7.93 -5.43 9.97
CA ILE A 404 -7.59 -4.17 10.64
C ILE A 404 -8.90 -3.51 11.09
N ASP A 405 -9.12 -3.48 12.42
CA ASP A 405 -10.34 -2.96 13.02
C ASP A 405 -10.08 -1.62 13.73
N PHE A 406 -10.47 -0.53 13.06
CA PHE A 406 -10.45 0.84 13.59
C PHE A 406 -11.86 1.39 13.83
N SER A 407 -12.82 0.51 14.16
CA SER A 407 -14.22 0.89 14.35
C SER A 407 -14.49 1.89 15.48
N ASN A 408 -13.52 2.13 16.35
CA ASN A 408 -13.60 3.12 17.44
C ASN A 408 -13.04 4.49 17.07
N GLU A 409 -12.45 4.65 15.89
CA GLU A 409 -11.90 5.92 15.42
C GLU A 409 -13.01 6.87 14.98
N SER A 410 -12.80 8.17 15.21
CA SER A 410 -13.72 9.23 14.75
C SER A 410 -13.09 10.17 13.72
N ALA A 411 -11.78 10.04 13.49
CA ALA A 411 -11.07 10.80 12.48
C ALA A 411 -11.30 10.18 11.10
N ALA A 412 -11.34 11.02 10.06
CA ALA A 412 -11.30 10.54 8.69
C ALA A 412 -9.98 9.82 8.41
N GLN A 413 -10.07 8.66 7.74
CA GLN A 413 -8.96 7.78 7.41
C GLN A 413 -8.78 7.70 5.89
N THR A 414 -7.55 7.47 5.45
CA THR A 414 -7.24 7.16 4.05
C THR A 414 -6.38 5.91 4.06
N VAL A 415 -6.97 4.79 3.67
CA VAL A 415 -6.42 3.44 3.83
C VAL A 415 -6.29 2.79 2.47
N ASP A 416 -5.16 2.13 2.26
CA ASP A 416 -4.83 1.33 1.09
C ASP A 416 -4.23 0.02 1.58
N LEU A 417 -4.95 -1.09 1.34
CA LEU A 417 -4.61 -2.44 1.81
C LEU A 417 -3.63 -3.18 0.88
N ARG A 418 -3.15 -2.54 -0.19
CA ARG A 418 -2.17 -3.14 -1.09
C ARG A 418 -0.79 -3.19 -0.45
N ALA A 419 -0.02 -4.20 -0.82
CA ALA A 419 1.36 -4.33 -0.36
C ALA A 419 2.19 -3.07 -0.68
N GLU A 420 3.02 -2.66 0.28
CA GLU A 420 3.87 -1.45 0.24
C GLU A 420 3.10 -0.11 0.20
N ALA A 421 1.77 -0.13 0.32
CA ALA A 421 0.99 1.09 0.37
C ALA A 421 1.12 1.82 1.71
N ILE A 422 0.87 3.13 1.66
CA ILE A 422 0.98 4.04 2.80
C ILE A 422 -0.38 4.67 3.07
N SER A 423 -0.80 4.61 4.33
CA SER A 423 -2.12 4.98 4.82
C SER A 423 -2.06 6.02 5.93
N SER A 424 -3.11 6.82 6.06
CA SER A 424 -3.33 7.83 7.10
C SER A 424 -4.44 7.36 8.04
N VAL A 425 -4.11 7.14 9.31
CA VAL A 425 -5.03 6.55 10.30
C VAL A 425 -4.94 7.26 11.66
N GLY A 426 -5.98 7.18 12.48
CA GLY A 426 -5.99 7.77 13.84
C GLY A 426 -5.74 9.28 13.87
N GLY A 427 -6.15 10.00 12.82
CA GLY A 427 -5.93 11.45 12.67
C GLY A 427 -4.47 11.86 12.40
N SER A 428 -3.60 10.89 12.08
CA SER A 428 -2.22 11.13 11.62
C SER A 428 -2.12 10.89 10.11
N SER A 429 -1.16 11.56 9.47
CA SER A 429 -0.94 11.42 8.04
C SER A 429 0.21 10.45 7.75
N ASN A 430 -0.05 9.51 6.84
CA ASN A 430 0.92 8.57 6.27
C ASN A 430 1.74 7.80 7.32
N ASN A 431 1.06 7.23 8.31
CA ASN A 431 1.66 6.61 9.49
C ASN A 431 1.42 5.10 9.60
N MET A 432 0.62 4.50 8.71
CA MET A 432 0.45 3.06 8.60
C MET A 432 0.93 2.58 7.23
N LEU A 433 1.71 1.51 7.19
CA LEU A 433 2.14 0.87 5.95
C LEU A 433 1.74 -0.61 5.94
N ILE A 434 1.57 -1.19 4.76
CA ILE A 434 1.45 -2.64 4.58
C ILE A 434 2.79 -3.16 4.07
N ALA A 435 3.36 -4.16 4.73
CA ALA A 435 4.62 -4.77 4.29
C ALA A 435 4.44 -5.51 2.96
N ARG A 436 5.58 -5.79 2.29
CA ARG A 436 5.58 -6.69 1.14
C ARG A 436 5.09 -8.08 1.53
N ASP A 437 4.40 -8.73 0.60
CA ASP A 437 3.87 -10.09 0.74
C ASP A 437 2.86 -10.27 1.89
N THR A 438 2.30 -9.16 2.39
CA THR A 438 1.18 -9.14 3.34
C THR A 438 -0.12 -8.88 2.58
N VAL A 439 -1.15 -9.67 2.90
CA VAL A 439 -2.51 -9.49 2.40
C VAL A 439 -3.40 -9.25 3.62
N ILE A 440 -4.25 -8.24 3.55
CA ILE A 440 -5.26 -7.95 4.58
C ILE A 440 -6.61 -8.05 3.89
N GLU A 441 -7.45 -8.97 4.34
CA GLU A 441 -8.74 -9.27 3.71
C GLU A 441 -9.89 -8.43 4.27
N GLU A 442 -9.73 -7.81 5.44
CA GLU A 442 -10.81 -7.04 6.05
C GLU A 442 -10.34 -5.74 6.69
N PHE A 443 -11.06 -4.66 6.41
CA PHE A 443 -10.86 -3.37 7.07
C PHE A 443 -12.17 -2.83 7.60
N ARG A 444 -12.15 -2.38 8.85
CA ARG A 444 -13.29 -1.73 9.51
C ARG A 444 -12.94 -0.30 9.87
N ALA A 445 -13.57 0.62 9.17
CA ALA A 445 -13.43 2.06 9.32
C ALA A 445 -14.21 2.58 10.54
N GLY A 446 -14.03 3.85 10.86
CA GLY A 446 -14.54 4.47 12.07
C GLY A 446 -15.89 5.16 11.86
N SER A 447 -16.13 6.24 12.60
CA SER A 447 -17.24 7.16 12.35
C SER A 447 -16.82 8.38 11.48
N GLY A 448 -15.64 8.31 10.86
CA GLY A 448 -15.06 9.36 10.03
C GLY A 448 -15.65 9.37 8.63
N ASN A 449 -15.19 10.27 7.76
CA ASN A 449 -15.46 10.13 6.33
C ASN A 449 -14.23 9.46 5.72
N ASP A 450 -14.29 8.15 5.57
CA ASP A 450 -13.15 7.30 5.33
C ASP A 450 -13.01 6.95 3.84
N HIS A 451 -11.78 6.86 3.37
CA HIS A 451 -11.45 6.37 2.04
C HIS A 451 -10.65 5.09 2.19
N VAL A 452 -11.21 3.96 1.76
CA VAL A 452 -10.63 2.63 1.93
C VAL A 452 -10.52 1.96 0.58
N GLN A 453 -9.29 1.61 0.20
CA GLN A 453 -8.98 0.80 -0.97
C GLN A 453 -8.53 -0.58 -0.52
N GLY A 454 -9.19 -1.59 -1.07
CA GLY A 454 -8.89 -3.00 -0.94
C GLY A 454 -7.60 -3.40 -1.68
N ASN A 455 -7.53 -4.66 -2.09
CA ASN A 455 -6.43 -5.25 -2.82
C ASN A 455 -6.97 -6.25 -3.85
N SER A 456 -6.17 -7.25 -4.25
CA SER A 456 -6.58 -8.20 -5.29
C SER A 456 -7.22 -9.47 -4.75
N ALA A 457 -7.50 -9.52 -3.44
CA ALA A 457 -8.16 -10.63 -2.77
C ALA A 457 -9.60 -10.24 -2.45
N ASP A 458 -10.46 -11.24 -2.25
CA ASP A 458 -11.84 -11.04 -1.80
C ASP A 458 -11.84 -10.30 -0.45
N ASN A 459 -12.20 -9.02 -0.47
CA ASN A 459 -12.15 -8.13 0.67
C ASN A 459 -13.52 -7.96 1.33
N VAL A 460 -13.50 -7.69 2.64
CA VAL A 460 -14.65 -7.18 3.38
C VAL A 460 -14.32 -5.78 3.89
N LEU A 461 -14.99 -4.77 3.33
CA LEU A 461 -14.76 -3.37 3.68
C LEU A 461 -15.99 -2.79 4.38
N ILE A 462 -15.80 -2.28 5.59
CA ILE A 462 -16.89 -1.75 6.42
C ILE A 462 -16.62 -0.28 6.74
N GLY A 463 -17.44 0.64 6.20
CA GLY A 463 -17.35 2.10 6.44
C GLY A 463 -17.91 2.54 7.79
N ASN A 464 -18.86 1.77 8.35
CA ASN A 464 -19.59 2.05 9.59
C ASN A 464 -20.44 3.32 9.55
N GLY A 465 -19.89 4.50 9.77
CA GLY A 465 -20.69 5.71 9.71
C GLY A 465 -19.86 6.88 9.25
N GLY A 466 -20.47 7.79 8.48
CA GLY A 466 -19.67 8.79 7.80
C GLY A 466 -20.23 9.10 6.42
N THR A 467 -19.35 9.41 5.51
CA THR A 467 -19.62 9.43 4.08
C THR A 467 -18.37 8.88 3.46
N ASP A 468 -18.41 7.58 3.21
CA ASP A 468 -17.24 6.77 3.00
C ASP A 468 -17.07 6.46 1.51
N THR A 469 -15.84 6.13 1.12
CA THR A 469 -15.54 5.59 -0.21
C THR A 469 -14.83 4.27 -0.02
N LEU A 470 -15.50 3.18 -0.39
CA LEU A 470 -14.98 1.81 -0.31
C LEU A 470 -14.74 1.31 -1.73
N ILE A 471 -13.52 0.88 -2.00
CA ILE A 471 -13.07 0.37 -3.31
C ILE A 471 -12.56 -1.05 -3.10
N GLY A 472 -13.24 -2.05 -3.63
CA GLY A 472 -12.85 -3.47 -3.52
C GLY A 472 -11.59 -3.81 -4.33
N ASP A 473 -11.47 -3.21 -5.53
CA ASP A 473 -10.46 -3.47 -6.55
C ASP A 473 -10.71 -4.76 -7.34
N ALA A 474 -10.10 -5.89 -6.97
CA ALA A 474 -10.28 -7.14 -7.70
C ALA A 474 -10.52 -8.27 -6.70
N GLY A 475 -11.38 -9.22 -7.06
CA GLY A 475 -11.85 -10.24 -6.12
C GLY A 475 -13.36 -10.14 -5.99
N ASP A 476 -13.98 -11.09 -5.30
CA ASP A 476 -15.40 -11.06 -5.02
C ASP A 476 -15.62 -10.36 -3.66
N ASP A 477 -15.80 -9.03 -3.69
CA ASP A 477 -15.75 -8.18 -2.50
C ASP A 477 -17.11 -8.01 -1.82
N ILE A 478 -17.10 -7.79 -0.50
CA ILE A 478 -18.28 -7.41 0.30
C ILE A 478 -18.06 -6.00 0.85
N LEU A 479 -18.91 -5.06 0.41
CA LEU A 479 -18.84 -3.65 0.79
C LEU A 479 -20.04 -3.25 1.64
N GLN A 480 -19.77 -2.80 2.86
CA GLN A 480 -20.78 -2.27 3.79
C GLN A 480 -20.48 -0.80 4.08
N GLY A 481 -21.19 0.12 3.41
CA GLY A 481 -21.06 1.57 3.66
C GLY A 481 -21.45 1.95 5.09
N GLY A 482 -22.64 1.53 5.50
CA GLY A 482 -23.19 1.84 6.82
C GLY A 482 -24.00 3.14 6.81
N ALA A 483 -23.90 3.94 7.86
CA ALA A 483 -24.67 5.16 8.00
C ALA A 483 -23.99 6.32 7.24
N GLY A 484 -24.49 6.68 6.07
CA GLY A 484 -23.85 7.71 5.27
C GLY A 484 -24.54 7.85 3.93
N GLY A 485 -23.92 8.60 3.02
CA GLY A 485 -24.23 8.53 1.60
C GLY A 485 -22.95 8.10 0.89
N ASP A 486 -22.72 6.80 0.83
CA ASP A 486 -21.40 6.23 0.62
C ASP A 486 -21.12 5.93 -0.85
N THR A 487 -19.86 5.82 -1.24
CA THR A 487 -19.49 5.29 -2.56
C THR A 487 -18.97 3.88 -2.39
N LEU A 488 -19.72 2.91 -2.90
CA LEU A 488 -19.37 1.49 -2.89
C LEU A 488 -18.98 1.09 -4.32
N ASN A 489 -17.69 0.89 -4.53
CA ASN A 489 -17.13 0.49 -5.82
C ASN A 489 -16.53 -0.92 -5.68
N GLY A 490 -17.21 -1.94 -6.20
CA GLY A 490 -16.72 -3.32 -6.14
C GLY A 490 -15.43 -3.46 -6.95
N GLY A 491 -15.53 -3.35 -8.26
CA GLY A 491 -14.38 -3.33 -9.14
C GLY A 491 -14.47 -4.45 -10.16
N GLU A 492 -13.46 -5.32 -10.19
CA GLU A 492 -13.43 -6.52 -11.02
C GLU A 492 -13.75 -7.75 -10.17
N GLY A 493 -14.86 -8.43 -10.44
CA GLY A 493 -15.25 -9.61 -9.68
C GLY A 493 -16.77 -9.74 -9.64
N ILE A 494 -17.27 -10.46 -8.65
CA ILE A 494 -18.69 -10.49 -8.29
C ILE A 494 -18.83 -9.88 -6.91
N ASP A 495 -19.22 -8.61 -6.88
CA ASP A 495 -19.18 -7.78 -5.69
C ASP A 495 -20.56 -7.63 -5.07
N THR A 496 -20.60 -7.53 -3.74
CA THR A 496 -21.82 -7.47 -2.95
C THR A 496 -21.89 -6.17 -2.15
N ALA A 497 -22.95 -5.38 -2.35
CA ALA A 497 -23.32 -4.34 -1.39
C ALA A 497 -24.15 -4.96 -0.25
N ASP A 498 -23.62 -4.92 0.97
CA ASP A 498 -24.19 -5.58 2.14
C ASP A 498 -24.79 -4.57 3.12
N TYR A 499 -26.11 -4.70 3.36
CA TYR A 499 -26.87 -3.89 4.32
C TYR A 499 -27.31 -4.69 5.55
N SER A 500 -26.82 -5.91 5.76
CA SER A 500 -27.26 -6.85 6.80
C SER A 500 -27.17 -6.33 8.23
N ASN A 501 -26.24 -5.40 8.48
CA ASN A 501 -26.02 -4.76 9.78
C ASN A 501 -26.89 -3.51 10.02
N ALA A 502 -27.62 -3.03 9.01
CA ALA A 502 -28.53 -1.90 9.15
C ALA A 502 -29.70 -2.25 10.09
N SER A 503 -30.00 -1.33 11.02
CA SER A 503 -31.03 -1.56 12.05
C SER A 503 -32.47 -1.31 11.57
N ALA A 504 -32.63 -0.64 10.44
CA ALA A 504 -33.88 -0.37 9.78
C ALA A 504 -33.78 -0.85 8.33
N GLY A 505 -34.93 -1.18 7.74
CA GLY A 505 -34.94 -1.68 6.36
C GLY A 505 -34.36 -0.66 5.39
N VAL A 506 -34.05 -1.14 4.20
CA VAL A 506 -33.48 -0.36 3.12
C VAL A 506 -34.32 -0.47 1.85
N ARG A 507 -34.16 0.52 0.99
CA ARG A 507 -34.39 0.31 -0.43
C ARG A 507 -33.12 0.55 -1.19
N VAL A 508 -32.78 -0.41 -2.02
CA VAL A 508 -31.66 -0.36 -2.95
C VAL A 508 -32.21 -0.54 -4.36
N ASP A 509 -31.89 0.39 -5.24
CA ASP A 509 -32.29 0.41 -6.64
C ASP A 509 -31.06 0.74 -7.48
N MET A 510 -30.41 -0.30 -8.02
CA MET A 510 -29.10 -0.20 -8.70
C MET A 510 -29.14 0.69 -9.95
N LEU A 511 -30.30 0.84 -10.58
CA LEU A 511 -30.50 1.73 -11.73
C LEU A 511 -30.95 3.15 -11.35
N ASN A 512 -31.41 3.37 -10.12
CA ASN A 512 -31.94 4.66 -9.68
C ASN A 512 -31.70 4.93 -8.19
N ALA A 513 -30.43 5.13 -7.85
CA ALA A 513 -29.95 5.45 -6.51
C ALA A 513 -30.66 6.65 -5.85
N SER A 514 -31.20 7.59 -6.63
CA SER A 514 -31.96 8.75 -6.09
C SER A 514 -33.22 8.37 -5.31
N THR A 515 -33.62 7.11 -5.39
CA THR A 515 -34.81 6.58 -4.74
C THR A 515 -34.52 5.62 -3.58
N ASN A 516 -33.23 5.41 -3.29
CA ASN A 516 -32.77 4.63 -2.14
C ASN A 516 -33.11 5.34 -0.83
N TRP A 517 -33.29 4.56 0.24
CA TRP A 517 -33.55 5.06 1.59
C TRP A 517 -33.07 4.05 2.63
N GLY A 518 -33.04 4.47 3.90
CA GLY A 518 -32.40 3.70 4.97
C GLY A 518 -30.90 4.02 4.98
N ASP A 519 -30.08 3.03 5.29
CA ASP A 519 -28.63 3.17 5.21
C ASP A 519 -28.15 3.27 3.74
N ALA A 520 -28.94 2.79 2.77
CA ALA A 520 -28.68 3.00 1.35
C ALA A 520 -28.92 4.45 0.83
N ALA A 521 -29.31 5.37 1.71
CA ALA A 521 -29.78 6.70 1.33
C ALA A 521 -28.63 7.63 0.90
N GLY A 522 -28.44 7.79 -0.40
CA GLY A 522 -27.37 8.64 -0.94
C GLY A 522 -26.18 7.85 -1.44
N ASP A 523 -26.21 6.53 -1.26
CA ASP A 523 -25.18 5.63 -1.77
C ASP A 523 -25.07 5.68 -3.29
N ILE A 524 -23.84 5.51 -3.75
CA ILE A 524 -23.46 5.34 -5.15
C ILE A 524 -22.85 3.95 -5.27
N LEU A 525 -23.53 3.06 -5.99
CA LEU A 525 -23.06 1.71 -6.27
C LEU A 525 -22.40 1.66 -7.66
N ILE A 526 -21.18 1.14 -7.74
CA ILE A 526 -20.37 1.04 -8.97
C ILE A 526 -19.80 -0.38 -9.03
N GLY A 527 -20.03 -1.09 -10.14
CA GLY A 527 -19.54 -2.47 -10.29
C GLY A 527 -19.96 -3.35 -9.12
N ILE A 528 -21.27 -3.38 -8.84
CA ILE A 528 -21.87 -4.22 -7.81
C ILE A 528 -22.83 -5.13 -8.54
N GLU A 529 -22.74 -6.43 -8.31
CA GLU A 529 -23.60 -7.44 -8.94
C GLU A 529 -24.65 -7.96 -7.96
N ASN A 530 -24.35 -7.94 -6.66
CA ASN A 530 -25.17 -8.58 -5.63
C ASN A 530 -25.61 -7.63 -4.52
N LEU A 531 -26.74 -7.95 -3.89
CA LEU A 531 -27.28 -7.18 -2.77
C LEU A 531 -27.65 -8.10 -1.60
N THR A 532 -27.21 -7.74 -0.40
CA THR A 532 -27.73 -8.32 0.84
C THR A 532 -28.56 -7.29 1.60
N GLY A 533 -29.81 -7.63 1.88
CA GLY A 533 -30.75 -6.84 2.67
C GLY A 533 -30.45 -6.87 4.17
N THR A 534 -31.38 -6.36 4.95
CA THR A 534 -31.33 -6.24 6.41
C THR A 534 -32.06 -7.41 7.08
N GLN A 535 -32.12 -7.39 8.42
CA GLN A 535 -32.93 -8.34 9.19
C GLN A 535 -34.42 -7.95 9.31
N VAL A 536 -34.86 -6.95 8.53
CA VAL A 536 -36.23 -6.43 8.51
C VAL A 536 -36.66 -6.14 7.08
N ARG A 537 -37.90 -5.69 6.87
CA ARG A 537 -38.44 -5.47 5.52
C ARG A 537 -37.60 -4.51 4.66
N ASP A 538 -37.24 -5.01 3.48
CA ASP A 538 -36.50 -4.31 2.44
C ASP A 538 -37.22 -4.22 1.09
N VAL A 539 -36.65 -3.40 0.21
CA VAL A 539 -36.97 -3.34 -1.22
C VAL A 539 -35.68 -3.37 -2.02
N LEU A 540 -35.35 -4.50 -2.64
CA LEU A 540 -34.10 -4.71 -3.40
C LEU A 540 -34.42 -4.77 -4.90
N ARG A 541 -33.67 -4.04 -5.73
CA ARG A 541 -33.86 -4.05 -7.19
C ARG A 541 -32.54 -4.07 -7.94
N GLY A 542 -32.45 -5.00 -8.87
CA GLY A 542 -31.30 -5.24 -9.73
C GLY A 542 -31.17 -4.28 -10.89
N ASP A 543 -30.31 -4.65 -11.82
CA ASP A 543 -30.00 -3.88 -13.01
C ASP A 543 -30.42 -4.57 -14.31
N ASN A 544 -29.52 -4.87 -15.24
CA ASN A 544 -29.86 -5.68 -16.42
C ASN A 544 -28.90 -6.86 -16.61
N ASP A 545 -27.98 -7.04 -15.66
CA ASP A 545 -27.05 -8.15 -15.58
C ASP A 545 -27.57 -9.15 -14.53
N GLY A 546 -26.97 -10.34 -14.44
CA GLY A 546 -27.43 -11.35 -13.48
C GLY A 546 -27.04 -10.99 -12.05
N ASN A 547 -28.02 -10.89 -11.16
CA ASN A 547 -27.81 -10.50 -9.75
C ASN A 547 -28.12 -11.65 -8.77
N GLU A 548 -27.41 -11.71 -7.63
CA GLU A 548 -27.77 -12.57 -6.48
C GLU A 548 -28.21 -11.73 -5.27
N PHE A 549 -29.46 -11.92 -4.82
CA PHE A 549 -30.07 -11.17 -3.72
C PHE A 549 -30.43 -12.02 -2.53
N HIS A 550 -30.11 -11.54 -1.33
CA HIS A 550 -30.48 -12.13 -0.06
C HIS A 550 -31.36 -11.17 0.77
N GLY A 551 -32.59 -11.59 1.09
CA GLY A 551 -33.53 -10.81 1.93
C GLY A 551 -33.39 -11.03 3.42
N LEU A 552 -32.80 -12.15 3.83
CA LEU A 552 -32.60 -12.56 5.22
C LEU A 552 -33.90 -12.76 6.01
N ASN A 553 -34.27 -11.81 6.86
CA ASN A 553 -35.50 -11.88 7.64
C ASN A 553 -36.34 -10.68 7.26
N GLY A 554 -37.64 -10.83 7.05
CA GLY A 554 -38.41 -9.64 6.73
C GLY A 554 -39.73 -9.90 6.04
N ARG A 555 -40.08 -8.97 5.17
CA ARG A 555 -41.23 -9.08 4.26
C ARG A 555 -40.80 -8.38 3.01
N ASP A 556 -39.91 -9.02 2.29
CA ASP A 556 -39.05 -8.32 1.36
C ASP A 556 -39.70 -8.25 -0.01
N VAL A 557 -39.33 -7.21 -0.76
CA VAL A 557 -39.77 -7.05 -2.14
C VAL A 557 -38.53 -7.00 -3.01
N MET A 558 -38.32 -8.05 -3.79
CA MET A 558 -37.20 -8.19 -4.71
C MET A 558 -37.68 -8.18 -6.16
N ASP A 559 -36.91 -7.49 -7.00
CA ASP A 559 -37.14 -7.39 -8.43
C ASP A 559 -35.78 -7.48 -9.14
N GLY A 560 -35.48 -8.66 -9.72
CA GLY A 560 -34.21 -8.97 -10.37
C GLY A 560 -33.96 -8.14 -11.63
N LYS A 561 -35.05 -7.82 -12.36
CA LYS A 561 -35.10 -7.03 -13.60
C LYS A 561 -34.81 -7.84 -14.84
N ALA A 562 -33.62 -7.69 -15.42
CA ALA A 562 -33.23 -8.44 -16.58
C ALA A 562 -31.89 -9.08 -16.25
N GLY A 563 -31.58 -10.22 -16.85
CA GLY A 563 -30.44 -11.01 -16.40
C GLY A 563 -30.94 -12.35 -15.89
N ALA A 564 -30.02 -13.28 -15.63
CA ALA A 564 -30.38 -14.55 -15.02
C ALA A 564 -30.14 -14.43 -13.51
N ASP A 565 -31.20 -14.13 -12.77
CA ASP A 565 -31.13 -13.69 -11.37
C ASP A 565 -31.31 -14.83 -10.38
N ARG A 566 -30.79 -14.65 -9.17
CA ARG A 566 -30.90 -15.57 -8.04
C ARG A 566 -31.46 -14.81 -6.85
N LEU A 567 -32.75 -14.98 -6.58
CA LEU A 567 -33.46 -14.24 -5.55
C LEU A 567 -33.82 -15.15 -4.38
N PHE A 568 -33.28 -14.87 -3.19
CA PHE A 568 -33.52 -15.62 -1.96
C PHE A 568 -34.27 -14.76 -0.94
N GLY A 569 -35.57 -15.03 -0.76
CA GLY A 569 -36.40 -14.35 0.25
C GLY A 569 -35.98 -14.70 1.68
N GLU A 570 -35.57 -15.96 1.89
CA GLU A 570 -35.19 -16.52 3.18
C GLU A 570 -36.37 -16.59 4.17
N ASN A 571 -36.37 -15.93 5.33
CA ASN A 571 -37.53 -15.98 6.23
C ASN A 571 -38.37 -14.72 6.06
N GLY A 572 -39.67 -14.85 5.82
CA GLY A 572 -40.49 -13.67 5.67
C GLY A 572 -41.85 -13.92 5.08
N PHE A 573 -42.46 -12.87 4.56
CA PHE A 573 -43.65 -13.00 3.70
C PHE A 573 -43.33 -12.23 2.43
N ASP A 574 -42.55 -12.86 1.57
CA ASP A 574 -41.72 -12.17 0.60
C ASP A 574 -42.42 -12.10 -0.75
N LYS A 575 -41.99 -11.13 -1.54
CA LYS A 575 -42.39 -11.00 -2.94
C LYS A 575 -41.15 -10.96 -3.80
N LEU A 576 -40.96 -12.00 -4.60
CA LEU A 576 -39.84 -12.15 -5.52
C LEU A 576 -40.36 -12.05 -6.96
N THR A 577 -39.70 -11.24 -7.78
CA THR A 577 -40.01 -11.07 -9.20
C THR A 577 -38.71 -11.20 -10.01
N GLY A 578 -38.58 -12.23 -10.84
CA GLY A 578 -37.40 -12.42 -11.71
C GLY A 578 -37.39 -11.44 -12.88
N SER A 579 -38.55 -11.31 -13.54
CA SER A 579 -38.84 -10.44 -14.68
C SER A 579 -38.35 -10.96 -16.03
N ALA A 580 -37.07 -10.89 -16.39
CA ALA A 580 -36.62 -11.32 -17.71
C ALA A 580 -35.25 -12.02 -17.69
N GLY A 581 -35.27 -13.32 -17.94
CA GLY A 581 -34.09 -14.17 -18.01
C GLY A 581 -34.43 -15.52 -17.39
N ASP A 582 -33.48 -16.45 -17.37
CA ASP A 582 -33.72 -17.76 -16.75
C ASP A 582 -33.44 -17.66 -15.24
N ASP A 583 -34.46 -17.33 -14.45
CA ASP A 583 -34.29 -16.92 -13.06
C ASP A 583 -34.43 -18.08 -12.07
N LEU A 584 -33.80 -17.94 -10.90
CA LEU A 584 -33.97 -18.80 -9.73
C LEU A 584 -34.58 -18.00 -8.59
N LEU A 585 -35.83 -18.30 -8.24
CA LEU A 585 -36.53 -17.68 -7.11
C LEU A 585 -36.75 -18.70 -6.01
N ARG A 586 -36.35 -18.37 -4.78
CA ARG A 586 -36.58 -19.18 -3.58
C ARG A 586 -37.22 -18.33 -2.48
N GLY A 587 -38.48 -18.61 -2.16
CA GLY A 587 -39.24 -17.92 -1.11
C GLY A 587 -38.63 -18.17 0.27
N GLY A 588 -38.60 -19.43 0.69
CA GLY A 588 -37.93 -19.87 1.90
C GLY A 588 -38.92 -20.20 3.01
N GLY A 589 -39.11 -19.32 3.98
CA GLY A 589 -39.95 -19.55 5.14
C GLY A 589 -41.03 -18.50 5.28
N GLY A 590 -42.28 -18.88 5.10
CA GLY A 590 -43.46 -18.05 5.24
C GLY A 590 -44.35 -18.15 4.00
N ASN A 591 -45.29 -17.23 3.82
CA ASN A 591 -46.24 -17.33 2.70
C ASN A 591 -45.85 -16.34 1.60
N ASP A 592 -45.11 -16.82 0.63
CA ASP A 592 -44.39 -15.99 -0.32
C ASP A 592 -45.14 -15.84 -1.65
N GLN A 593 -44.73 -14.85 -2.44
CA GLN A 593 -45.23 -14.61 -3.78
C GLN A 593 -44.06 -14.60 -4.77
N LEU A 594 -44.01 -15.60 -5.63
CA LEU A 594 -42.94 -15.77 -6.60
C LEU A 594 -43.50 -15.60 -8.02
N PHE A 595 -42.88 -14.71 -8.78
CA PHE A 595 -43.21 -14.40 -10.16
C PHE A 595 -41.95 -14.58 -11.02
N GLY A 596 -41.93 -15.59 -11.90
CA GLY A 596 -40.80 -15.89 -12.78
C GLY A 596 -40.60 -14.75 -13.77
N GLY A 597 -41.51 -14.63 -14.74
CA GLY A 597 -41.51 -13.53 -15.67
C GLY A 597 -41.47 -14.04 -17.10
N ASN A 598 -40.46 -13.67 -17.86
CA ASN A 598 -40.22 -14.21 -19.19
C ASN A 598 -39.00 -15.11 -19.18
N HIS A 599 -39.01 -16.14 -20.02
CA HIS A 599 -37.99 -17.20 -20.17
C HIS A 599 -38.19 -18.32 -19.15
N ASP A 600 -37.24 -19.26 -19.06
CA ASP A 600 -37.47 -20.54 -18.41
C ASP A 600 -36.99 -20.48 -16.95
N ASP A 601 -37.94 -20.30 -16.03
CA ASP A 601 -37.66 -19.98 -14.62
C ASP A 601 -37.73 -21.21 -13.70
N ARG A 602 -37.11 -21.08 -12.51
CA ARG A 602 -37.23 -22.05 -11.42
C ARG A 602 -37.70 -21.38 -10.14
N LEU A 603 -38.91 -21.73 -9.69
CA LEU A 603 -39.54 -21.17 -8.50
C LEU A 603 -39.68 -22.23 -7.41
N PHE A 604 -39.22 -21.91 -6.20
CA PHE A 604 -39.29 -22.74 -5.01
C PHE A 604 -39.97 -21.97 -3.87
N GLY A 605 -41.17 -22.40 -3.45
CA GLY A 605 -41.87 -21.82 -2.29
C GLY A 605 -41.18 -22.18 -0.96
N ASP A 606 -40.80 -23.45 -0.83
CA ASP A 606 -40.19 -24.07 0.36
C ASP A 606 -41.19 -24.28 1.53
N ASN A 607 -41.19 -23.44 2.57
CA ASN A 607 -42.08 -23.63 3.73
C ASN A 607 -43.14 -22.53 3.79
N GLY A 608 -44.40 -22.92 3.80
CA GLY A 608 -45.55 -22.03 4.02
C GLY A 608 -46.57 -22.19 2.92
N SER A 609 -47.56 -21.31 2.88
CA SER A 609 -48.61 -21.36 1.86
C SER A 609 -48.29 -20.36 0.76
N ASP A 610 -47.57 -20.81 -0.26
CA ASP A 610 -46.94 -19.93 -1.23
C ASP A 610 -47.83 -19.67 -2.45
N THR A 611 -47.54 -18.61 -3.19
CA THR A 611 -48.15 -18.32 -4.49
C THR A 611 -47.05 -18.28 -5.55
N LEU A 612 -47.07 -19.22 -6.48
CA LEU A 612 -46.06 -19.35 -7.53
C LEU A 612 -46.71 -19.14 -8.90
N ASN A 613 -46.11 -18.27 -9.72
CA ASN A 613 -46.50 -18.01 -11.09
C ASN A 613 -45.25 -17.93 -11.98
N GLY A 614 -45.01 -18.94 -12.81
CA GLY A 614 -43.88 -18.93 -13.77
C GLY A 614 -44.02 -17.83 -14.82
N GLN A 615 -45.26 -17.50 -15.18
CA GLN A 615 -45.64 -16.57 -16.23
C GLN A 615 -45.36 -17.09 -17.64
N ALA A 616 -44.38 -16.55 -18.35
CA ALA A 616 -44.15 -16.84 -19.76
C ALA A 616 -42.83 -17.58 -19.96
N GLY A 617 -42.91 -18.87 -20.25
CA GLY A 617 -41.68 -19.67 -20.36
C GLY A 617 -41.97 -21.14 -20.34
N ASN A 618 -40.94 -21.94 -20.11
CA ASN A 618 -41.09 -23.33 -19.72
C ASN A 618 -40.61 -23.49 -18.28
N ASP A 619 -41.49 -23.22 -17.33
CA ASP A 619 -41.10 -23.00 -15.94
C ASP A 619 -41.14 -24.28 -15.11
N ILE A 620 -40.33 -24.33 -14.05
CA ILE A 620 -40.34 -25.38 -13.04
C ILE A 620 -40.77 -24.79 -11.71
N LEU A 621 -41.90 -25.27 -11.17
CA LEU A 621 -42.49 -24.78 -9.94
C LEU A 621 -42.49 -25.88 -8.88
N VAL A 622 -42.00 -25.58 -7.69
CA VAL A 622 -41.99 -26.46 -6.51
C VAL A 622 -42.60 -25.70 -5.33
N GLY A 623 -43.74 -26.17 -4.84
CA GLY A 623 -44.44 -25.51 -3.72
C GLY A 623 -43.73 -25.75 -2.41
N GLY A 624 -43.42 -27.02 -2.11
CA GLY A 624 -42.81 -27.43 -0.87
C GLY A 624 -43.84 -27.86 0.17
N SER A 625 -43.78 -27.29 1.36
CA SER A 625 -44.64 -27.66 2.48
C SER A 625 -45.66 -26.58 2.79
N GLY A 626 -46.93 -26.95 2.82
CA GLY A 626 -48.01 -26.02 3.11
C GLY A 626 -49.19 -26.31 2.21
N VAL A 627 -49.98 -25.29 1.92
CA VAL A 627 -51.03 -25.36 0.90
C VAL A 627 -50.72 -24.25 -0.08
N ASP A 628 -50.17 -24.64 -1.22
CA ASP A 628 -49.62 -23.70 -2.18
C ASP A 628 -50.65 -23.34 -3.24
N THR A 629 -50.46 -22.20 -3.90
CA THR A 629 -51.26 -21.75 -5.02
C THR A 629 -50.38 -21.63 -6.25
N PHE A 630 -50.52 -22.58 -7.17
CA PHE A 630 -49.88 -22.51 -8.47
C PHE A 630 -50.78 -21.75 -9.45
N ILE A 631 -50.24 -20.73 -10.09
CA ILE A 631 -50.91 -19.94 -11.12
C ILE A 631 -50.27 -20.25 -12.46
N TYR A 632 -51.09 -20.70 -13.42
CA TYR A 632 -50.67 -20.98 -14.79
C TYR A 632 -51.29 -19.96 -15.75
N THR A 633 -50.45 -19.24 -16.49
CA THR A 633 -50.89 -18.17 -17.42
C THR A 633 -50.59 -18.45 -18.89
N GLU A 634 -49.44 -19.02 -19.22
CA GLU A 634 -49.07 -19.44 -20.59
C GLU A 634 -47.83 -20.35 -20.54
N GLY A 635 -47.29 -20.76 -21.70
CA GLY A 635 -46.01 -21.48 -21.73
C GLY A 635 -46.10 -22.99 -21.45
N LYS A 636 -44.97 -23.61 -21.10
CA LYS A 636 -44.88 -25.06 -20.83
C LYS A 636 -44.35 -25.34 -19.44
N ASP A 637 -45.24 -25.28 -18.47
CA ASP A 637 -44.84 -25.33 -17.08
C ASP A 637 -44.92 -26.73 -16.52
N GLU A 638 -44.04 -27.02 -15.56
CA GLU A 638 -44.03 -28.24 -14.79
C GLU A 638 -44.13 -27.92 -13.30
N ILE A 639 -45.21 -28.39 -12.67
CA ILE A 639 -45.34 -28.39 -11.21
C ILE A 639 -44.85 -29.74 -10.69
N VAL A 640 -43.86 -29.72 -9.81
CA VAL A 640 -43.09 -30.93 -9.46
C VAL A 640 -43.72 -31.76 -8.34
N ASP A 641 -44.40 -31.11 -7.40
CA ASP A 641 -44.84 -31.70 -6.12
C ASP A 641 -46.32 -31.45 -5.80
N PHE A 642 -47.13 -31.17 -6.82
CA PHE A 642 -48.57 -30.89 -6.66
C PHE A 642 -49.29 -31.97 -5.83
N GLY A 643 -49.85 -31.57 -4.68
CA GLY A 643 -50.51 -32.43 -3.71
C GLY A 643 -51.78 -31.80 -3.14
N ASN A 644 -51.72 -31.33 -1.90
CA ASN A 644 -52.86 -30.67 -1.22
C ASN A 644 -52.89 -29.17 -1.52
N ASP A 645 -52.78 -28.81 -2.80
CA ASP A 645 -52.54 -27.45 -3.26
C ASP A 645 -53.71 -26.93 -4.11
N LEU A 646 -53.67 -25.63 -4.39
CA LEU A 646 -54.62 -24.92 -5.21
C LEU A 646 -54.02 -24.68 -6.60
N LEU A 647 -54.85 -24.83 -7.63
CA LEU A 647 -54.47 -24.56 -9.01
C LEU A 647 -55.33 -23.44 -9.57
N ARG A 648 -54.69 -22.42 -10.13
CA ARG A 648 -55.37 -21.30 -10.80
C ARG A 648 -54.91 -21.25 -12.25
N ILE A 649 -55.87 -21.20 -13.18
CA ILE A 649 -55.56 -21.16 -14.62
C ILE A 649 -56.23 -19.95 -15.26
N ASP A 650 -55.44 -19.17 -15.99
CA ASP A 650 -55.89 -18.02 -16.79
C ASP A 650 -56.73 -18.51 -17.98
N ASP A 651 -57.92 -17.94 -18.18
CA ASP A 651 -58.77 -18.33 -19.31
C ASP A 651 -58.24 -17.91 -20.69
N ALA A 652 -57.24 -17.03 -20.73
CA ALA A 652 -56.54 -16.62 -21.94
C ALA A 652 -55.86 -17.80 -22.66
N VAL A 653 -55.42 -18.85 -21.95
CA VAL A 653 -54.73 -20.00 -22.54
C VAL A 653 -55.58 -20.80 -23.53
N TRP A 654 -56.91 -20.66 -23.48
CA TRP A 654 -57.85 -21.19 -24.48
C TRP A 654 -58.71 -20.12 -25.16
N GLY A 655 -58.28 -18.85 -25.11
CA GLY A 655 -58.91 -17.74 -25.82
C GLY A 655 -60.03 -17.01 -25.07
N GLY A 656 -60.09 -17.09 -23.74
CA GLY A 656 -60.94 -16.26 -22.88
C GLY A 656 -62.41 -16.66 -22.82
N ALA A 657 -62.75 -17.87 -23.28
CA ALA A 657 -64.11 -18.38 -23.20
C ALA A 657 -64.36 -18.92 -21.78
N ALA A 658 -65.42 -18.44 -21.11
CA ALA A 658 -65.81 -18.94 -19.80
C ALA A 658 -66.06 -20.46 -19.83
N LYS A 659 -65.40 -21.19 -18.93
CA LYS A 659 -65.51 -22.64 -18.72
C LYS A 659 -65.70 -22.93 -17.24
N THR A 660 -66.37 -24.02 -16.93
CA THR A 660 -66.40 -24.62 -15.59
C THR A 660 -65.11 -25.41 -15.33
N ALA A 661 -64.79 -25.70 -14.07
CA ALA A 661 -63.64 -26.54 -13.73
C ALA A 661 -63.70 -27.90 -14.45
N ALA A 662 -64.86 -28.56 -14.45
CA ALA A 662 -65.09 -29.81 -15.17
C ALA A 662 -64.75 -29.72 -16.67
N GLU A 663 -65.12 -28.63 -17.35
CA GLU A 663 -64.80 -28.41 -18.77
C GLU A 663 -63.32 -28.10 -19.02
N VAL A 664 -62.58 -27.59 -18.02
CA VAL A 664 -61.13 -27.40 -18.11
C VAL A 664 -60.38 -28.72 -17.91
N LEU A 665 -60.90 -29.63 -17.09
CA LEU A 665 -60.32 -30.97 -16.91
C LEU A 665 -60.35 -31.82 -18.19
N ASP A 666 -61.22 -31.51 -19.16
CA ASP A 666 -61.23 -32.15 -20.48
C ASP A 666 -59.95 -31.86 -21.30
N PHE A 667 -59.14 -30.87 -20.91
CA PHE A 667 -57.81 -30.62 -21.51
C PHE A 667 -56.70 -31.53 -20.95
N ALA A 668 -56.97 -32.26 -19.86
CA ALA A 668 -55.97 -33.07 -19.16
C ALA A 668 -55.98 -34.53 -19.63
N ASP A 669 -54.80 -35.04 -19.97
CA ASP A 669 -54.54 -36.46 -20.24
C ASP A 669 -53.52 -37.02 -19.25
N MET A 670 -53.63 -38.32 -18.95
CA MET A 670 -52.62 -39.03 -18.16
C MET A 670 -51.50 -39.54 -19.07
N LEU A 671 -50.27 -39.06 -18.84
CA LEU A 671 -49.05 -39.57 -19.48
C LEU A 671 -48.17 -40.25 -18.44
N GLY A 672 -48.27 -41.58 -18.34
CA GLY A 672 -47.61 -42.32 -17.27
C GLY A 672 -48.22 -41.99 -15.91
N ASN A 673 -47.41 -41.45 -14.99
CA ASN A 673 -47.85 -40.98 -13.66
C ASN A 673 -47.91 -39.46 -13.56
N HIS A 674 -48.04 -38.75 -14.69
CA HIS A 674 -48.19 -37.30 -14.76
C HIS A 674 -49.57 -36.95 -15.34
N ALA A 675 -50.22 -35.91 -14.83
CA ALA A 675 -51.35 -35.29 -15.49
C ALA A 675 -50.86 -34.13 -16.37
N VAL A 676 -51.20 -34.14 -17.65
CA VAL A 676 -50.73 -33.14 -18.62
C VAL A 676 -51.93 -32.45 -19.24
N PHE A 677 -52.07 -31.16 -18.96
CA PHE A 677 -53.03 -30.29 -19.63
C PHE A 677 -52.43 -29.78 -20.94
N ASN A 678 -53.19 -29.89 -22.03
CA ASN A 678 -52.81 -29.31 -23.32
C ASN A 678 -53.92 -28.38 -23.82
N PHE A 679 -53.69 -27.07 -23.69
CA PHE A 679 -54.67 -26.03 -24.04
C PHE A 679 -54.58 -25.62 -25.53
N GLY A 680 -53.63 -26.19 -26.27
CA GLY A 680 -53.33 -25.79 -27.65
C GLY A 680 -52.44 -24.55 -27.71
N GLY A 681 -52.06 -24.12 -28.92
CA GLY A 681 -51.23 -22.93 -29.11
C GLY A 681 -49.79 -23.02 -28.59
N GLY A 682 -49.37 -24.18 -28.05
CA GLY A 682 -48.08 -24.36 -27.39
C GLY A 682 -48.16 -24.37 -25.86
N ASN A 683 -49.32 -24.04 -25.30
CA ASN A 683 -49.58 -23.97 -23.86
C ASN A 683 -49.83 -25.36 -23.26
N THR A 684 -48.94 -25.81 -22.38
CA THR A 684 -49.07 -27.08 -21.67
C THR A 684 -48.73 -26.91 -20.19
N LEU A 685 -49.50 -27.53 -19.30
CA LEU A 685 -49.17 -27.62 -17.88
C LEU A 685 -49.02 -29.08 -17.47
N THR A 686 -47.89 -29.45 -16.89
CA THR A 686 -47.64 -30.80 -16.38
C THR A 686 -47.64 -30.81 -14.86
N LEU A 687 -48.53 -31.61 -14.25
CA LEU A 687 -48.48 -31.94 -12.84
C LEU A 687 -47.72 -33.25 -12.66
N ARG A 688 -46.50 -33.18 -12.13
CA ARG A 688 -45.66 -34.37 -11.99
C ARG A 688 -46.12 -35.27 -10.86
N ASN A 689 -45.98 -36.59 -11.06
CA ASN A 689 -46.35 -37.62 -10.08
C ASN A 689 -47.81 -37.53 -9.57
N PHE A 690 -48.70 -36.88 -10.33
CA PHE A 690 -50.09 -36.69 -10.00
C PHE A 690 -50.98 -37.58 -10.88
N SER A 691 -51.95 -38.29 -10.27
CA SER A 691 -52.78 -39.28 -10.97
C SER A 691 -54.29 -39.13 -10.79
N ASP A 692 -54.78 -38.11 -10.06
CA ASP A 692 -56.20 -37.92 -9.76
C ASP A 692 -56.77 -36.64 -10.40
N ILE A 693 -56.91 -36.64 -11.73
CA ILE A 693 -57.45 -35.50 -12.48
C ILE A 693 -58.84 -35.07 -11.97
N ALA A 694 -59.70 -36.03 -11.60
CA ALA A 694 -61.05 -35.71 -11.11
C ALA A 694 -61.03 -34.95 -9.76
N GLY A 695 -60.04 -35.24 -8.91
CA GLY A 695 -59.83 -34.52 -7.65
C GLY A 695 -59.52 -33.02 -7.82
N LEU A 696 -59.00 -32.62 -8.99
CA LEU A 696 -58.68 -31.22 -9.27
C LEU A 696 -59.91 -30.31 -9.33
N GLU A 697 -61.11 -30.82 -9.61
CA GLU A 697 -62.32 -29.99 -9.77
C GLU A 697 -62.61 -29.11 -8.54
N SER A 698 -62.28 -29.60 -7.34
CA SER A 698 -62.51 -28.88 -6.08
C SER A 698 -61.44 -27.86 -5.70
N VAL A 699 -60.26 -27.90 -6.34
CA VAL A 699 -59.11 -27.04 -6.05
C VAL A 699 -58.69 -26.17 -7.23
N LEU A 700 -59.31 -26.38 -8.39
CA LEU A 700 -59.11 -25.60 -9.61
C LEU A 700 -60.01 -24.36 -9.63
N THR A 701 -59.38 -23.19 -9.76
CA THR A 701 -60.08 -21.92 -10.03
C THR A 701 -59.64 -21.35 -11.38
N ILE A 702 -60.59 -20.73 -12.09
CA ILE A 702 -60.36 -20.09 -13.40
C ILE A 702 -60.54 -18.58 -13.19
N PHE A 703 -59.68 -17.76 -13.77
CA PHE A 703 -59.73 -16.31 -13.62
C PHE A 703 -59.60 -15.56 -14.94
#